data_AF-A0AAE0SVA1-F1
#
_entry.id   AF-A0AAE0SVA1-F1
#
_cell.length_a   1.000
_cell.length_b   1.000
_cell.length_c   1.000
_cell.angle_alpha   90.00
_cell.angle_beta   90.00
_cell.angle_gamma   90.00
#
_symmetry.space_group_name_H-M   'P 1'
#
loop_
_entity.id
_entity.type
_entity.pdbx_description
1 polymer ?
#
loop_
_entity_poly.entity_id
_entity_poly.type
_entity_poly.pdbx_seq_one_letter_code
_entity_poly.pdbx_strand_id
1 'polypeptide(L)'
;MPGASEGDWINSPLTVIQNIFDENGSNDSALVKEYFAKQLKSPNALSWVPSLNDTPLHNLRPNSLVRYRCMVQDMFDPEFYLGAYEVLDTRTNTVCIESGKYKDIAECLSHQRINLESTRNVTLDRQTLYCIPIPGETEWVKTTYSDMNFTKVYPSSSTTPQRCKRPLEEDEDLEGAWSSNAGQRDLASARLFTTQGDDLSSTDAEMNFSNTVLESTTQGSVSNSTPDLNFPLPGETGVACLVKLYDGIDSFKVNDMVEFVGVLSVDPSLAHFHETASSNEQTEGMVVGSDFEEPIEEKNAHAPPPSLVPRLHVVLSYKLEHNNPHLPISVAQDEFNRALSRLQLEITSLRAELLFVFEHALFGDSLAAEYLLCHLLASVYGRVDVMPMGKLSINFSNCPSTSVYSQLIHQLLSALVTKCHLLPISLHNMNNLRFSPRKDYTANRLQSGLLQLSSGTELVIDEMALQQGQLNPDGVKNIQALGNLITWQKVEYDFSYHRQDFHANVSILTLSEGKSILPSDCLVPLCQKIMPENLRLHFTFLDPKLTPDFLTKVRTYLGLTKLLSYCLTEDIQKVIQDDFVELRKNDTKNMTVDDFHLHLNLVRLMSLSHLQTTPDLKLWRRVKAMERERKCRVAQTPTSSPSS
;
A
#
# COMPACT_ATOMS: atom_id res chain seq x y z
N MET A 1 -7.09 -19.82 -23.22
CA MET A 1 -6.48 -20.92 -22.47
C MET A 1 -5.64 -21.75 -23.43
N PRO A 2 -4.32 -21.90 -23.20
CA PRO A 2 -3.54 -22.90 -23.92
C PRO A 2 -4.03 -24.31 -23.55
N GLY A 3 -3.87 -25.25 -24.48
CA GLY A 3 -4.49 -26.57 -24.46
C GLY A 3 -4.05 -27.49 -23.33
N ALA A 4 -4.91 -28.47 -23.05
CA ALA A 4 -4.87 -29.48 -22.02
C ALA A 4 -3.73 -30.52 -22.13
N SER A 5 -2.51 -30.12 -22.47
CA SER A 5 -1.33 -31.01 -22.57
C SER A 5 -0.19 -30.67 -21.61
N GLU A 6 -0.24 -29.52 -20.94
CA GLU A 6 0.60 -29.20 -19.78
C GLU A 6 -0.37 -29.05 -18.59
N GLY A 7 -0.12 -29.75 -17.47
CA GLY A 7 -1.08 -29.85 -16.35
C GLY A 7 -1.63 -28.50 -15.88
N ASP A 8 -2.82 -28.51 -15.26
CA ASP A 8 -3.52 -27.32 -14.75
C ASP A 8 -2.76 -26.67 -13.57
N TRP A 9 -1.64 -26.01 -13.89
CA TRP A 9 -0.69 -25.44 -12.94
C TRP A 9 -1.25 -24.22 -12.20
N ILE A 10 -2.36 -23.63 -12.68
CA ILE A 10 -3.04 -22.52 -12.01
C ILE A 10 -4.06 -23.07 -10.99
N ASN A 11 -4.94 -23.99 -11.38
CA ASN A 11 -5.98 -24.45 -10.44
C ASN A 11 -5.54 -25.62 -9.56
N SER A 12 -4.49 -26.36 -9.92
CA SER A 12 -3.96 -27.50 -9.18
C SER A 12 -2.41 -27.50 -9.09
N PRO A 13 -1.79 -26.41 -8.60
CA PRO A 13 -0.32 -26.30 -8.46
C PRO A 13 0.28 -27.39 -7.56
N LEU A 14 -0.45 -27.82 -6.51
CA LEU A 14 0.04 -28.85 -5.58
C LEU A 14 0.28 -30.20 -6.25
N THR A 15 -0.53 -30.59 -7.24
CA THR A 15 -0.32 -31.83 -8.01
C THR A 15 0.95 -31.75 -8.84
N VAL A 16 1.23 -30.57 -9.43
CA VAL A 16 2.47 -30.35 -10.19
C VAL A 16 3.69 -30.42 -9.27
N ILE A 17 3.59 -29.82 -8.08
CA ILE A 17 4.65 -29.88 -7.06
C ILE A 17 4.91 -31.32 -6.60
N GLN A 18 3.85 -32.10 -6.36
CA GLN A 18 3.98 -33.51 -5.97
C GLN A 18 4.62 -34.34 -7.09
N ASN A 19 4.25 -34.13 -8.35
CA ASN A 19 4.89 -34.83 -9.48
C ASN A 19 6.39 -34.51 -9.58
N ILE A 20 6.78 -33.24 -9.37
CA ILE A 20 8.20 -32.84 -9.35
C ILE A 20 8.94 -33.53 -8.17
N PHE A 21 8.28 -33.68 -7.03
CA PHE A 21 8.82 -34.39 -5.87
C PHE A 21 9.00 -35.89 -6.17
N ASP A 22 8.00 -36.54 -6.75
CA ASP A 22 8.01 -37.98 -7.08
C ASP A 22 9.11 -38.32 -8.11
N GLU A 23 9.36 -37.43 -9.08
CA GLU A 23 10.39 -37.62 -10.11
C GLU A 23 11.81 -37.46 -9.57
N ASN A 24 12.03 -36.54 -8.62
CA ASN A 24 13.37 -36.18 -8.13
C ASN A 24 13.71 -36.79 -6.77
N GLY A 25 12.72 -37.31 -6.03
CA GLY A 25 12.88 -37.87 -4.69
C GLY A 25 13.40 -36.88 -3.65
N SER A 26 13.27 -35.57 -3.91
CA SER A 26 13.82 -34.49 -3.08
C SER A 26 12.85 -33.31 -3.00
N ASN A 27 12.80 -32.69 -1.82
CA ASN A 27 12.02 -31.48 -1.55
C ASN A 27 12.73 -30.20 -2.05
N ASP A 28 13.46 -30.23 -3.16
CA ASP A 28 14.22 -29.05 -3.61
C ASP A 28 13.28 -27.97 -4.17
N SER A 29 13.23 -26.82 -3.48
CA SER A 29 12.42 -25.66 -3.87
C SER A 29 12.90 -25.02 -5.18
N ALA A 30 14.17 -25.23 -5.57
CA ALA A 30 14.75 -24.62 -6.76
C ALA A 30 14.09 -25.13 -8.06
N LEU A 31 13.81 -26.43 -8.12
CA LEU A 31 13.15 -27.06 -9.29
C LEU A 31 11.72 -26.57 -9.46
N VAL A 32 10.99 -26.45 -8.33
CA VAL A 32 9.63 -25.88 -8.32
C VAL A 32 9.67 -24.43 -8.82
N LYS A 33 10.58 -23.62 -8.28
CA LYS A 33 10.80 -22.23 -8.71
C LYS A 33 11.10 -22.14 -10.20
N GLU A 34 11.99 -22.97 -10.72
CA GLU A 34 12.36 -22.96 -12.15
C GLU A 34 11.16 -23.29 -13.04
N TYR A 35 10.37 -24.31 -12.67
CA TYR A 35 9.16 -24.70 -13.41
C TYR A 35 8.16 -23.55 -13.50
N PHE A 36 7.76 -22.97 -12.37
CA PHE A 36 6.78 -21.89 -12.34
C PHE A 36 7.34 -20.60 -12.97
N ALA A 37 8.63 -20.31 -12.79
CA ALA A 37 9.27 -19.16 -13.43
C ALA A 37 9.28 -19.30 -14.95
N LYS A 38 9.48 -20.51 -15.49
CA LYS A 38 9.42 -20.78 -16.93
C LYS A 38 8.00 -20.56 -17.48
N GLN A 39 6.98 -21.03 -16.76
CA GLN A 39 5.59 -20.84 -17.18
C GLN A 39 5.17 -19.36 -17.16
N LEU A 40 5.58 -18.62 -16.13
CA LEU A 40 5.24 -17.20 -15.96
C LEU A 40 6.06 -16.24 -16.82
N LYS A 41 7.15 -16.69 -17.44
CA LYS A 41 7.89 -15.91 -18.46
C LYS A 41 7.12 -15.73 -19.77
N SER A 42 6.09 -16.54 -20.02
CA SER A 42 5.28 -16.39 -21.23
C SER A 42 4.51 -15.07 -21.22
N PRO A 43 4.40 -14.37 -22.36
CA PRO A 43 3.68 -13.10 -22.43
C PRO A 43 2.22 -13.32 -22.02
N ASN A 44 1.71 -12.49 -21.11
CA ASN A 44 0.37 -12.59 -20.50
C ASN A 44 0.14 -13.75 -19.52
N ALA A 45 1.15 -14.55 -19.15
CA ALA A 45 0.96 -15.60 -18.16
C ALA A 45 0.65 -15.03 -16.76
N LEU A 46 1.31 -13.94 -16.37
CA LEU A 46 1.07 -13.29 -15.08
C LEU A 46 -0.35 -12.73 -14.95
N SER A 47 -0.96 -12.29 -16.05
CA SER A 47 -2.33 -11.77 -16.07
C SER A 47 -3.41 -12.84 -16.08
N TRP A 48 -3.04 -14.12 -16.24
CA TRP A 48 -3.93 -15.25 -16.03
C TRP A 48 -4.02 -15.67 -14.56
N VAL A 49 -2.99 -15.38 -13.77
CA VAL A 49 -2.97 -15.69 -12.34
C VAL A 49 -3.87 -14.71 -11.58
N PRO A 50 -4.91 -15.19 -10.87
CA PRO A 50 -5.80 -14.32 -10.11
C PRO A 50 -5.06 -13.51 -9.03
N SER A 51 -5.45 -12.26 -8.87
CA SER A 51 -4.88 -11.33 -7.87
C SER A 51 -5.71 -11.33 -6.60
N LEU A 52 -5.07 -11.54 -5.44
CA LEU A 52 -5.67 -11.44 -4.11
C LEU A 52 -6.06 -9.99 -3.76
N ASN A 53 -5.43 -8.99 -4.40
CA ASN A 53 -5.77 -7.59 -4.21
C ASN A 53 -7.13 -7.22 -4.81
N ASP A 54 -7.47 -7.83 -5.95
CA ASP A 54 -8.60 -7.42 -6.79
C ASP A 54 -9.78 -8.43 -6.74
N THR A 55 -9.49 -9.69 -6.41
CA THR A 55 -10.49 -10.77 -6.40
C THR A 55 -10.94 -11.07 -4.98
N PRO A 56 -12.24 -10.99 -4.67
CA PRO A 56 -12.76 -11.39 -3.37
C PRO A 56 -12.39 -12.84 -3.04
N LEU A 57 -12.02 -13.10 -1.78
CA LEU A 57 -11.51 -14.40 -1.34
C LEU A 57 -12.47 -15.57 -1.66
N HIS A 58 -13.78 -15.36 -1.57
CA HIS A 58 -14.79 -16.39 -1.85
C HIS A 58 -14.87 -16.80 -3.33
N ASN A 59 -14.31 -16.01 -4.25
CA ASN A 59 -14.23 -16.34 -5.68
C ASN A 59 -12.93 -17.06 -6.04
N LEU A 60 -11.95 -17.09 -5.13
CA LEU A 60 -10.69 -17.77 -5.32
C LEU A 60 -10.82 -19.22 -4.86
N ARG A 61 -10.36 -20.14 -5.71
CA ARG A 61 -10.39 -21.58 -5.39
C ARG A 61 -9.31 -21.86 -4.34
N PRO A 62 -9.61 -22.60 -3.26
CA PRO A 62 -8.58 -23.11 -2.35
C PRO A 62 -7.53 -23.93 -3.10
N ASN A 63 -6.28 -23.87 -2.65
CA ASN A 63 -5.14 -24.60 -3.21
C ASN A 63 -4.81 -24.24 -4.67
N SER A 64 -5.29 -23.09 -5.16
CA SER A 64 -4.94 -22.55 -6.48
C SER A 64 -3.78 -21.56 -6.40
N LEU A 65 -3.15 -21.30 -7.54
CA LEU A 65 -2.08 -20.32 -7.66
C LEU A 65 -2.68 -18.91 -7.75
N VAL A 66 -2.24 -18.02 -6.86
CA VAL A 66 -2.66 -16.62 -6.82
C VAL A 66 -1.45 -15.70 -6.72
N ARG A 67 -1.63 -14.45 -7.13
CA ARG A 67 -0.64 -13.37 -6.97
C ARG A 67 -1.12 -12.36 -5.94
N TYR A 68 -0.18 -11.77 -5.21
CA TYR A 68 -0.48 -10.79 -4.17
C TYR A 68 0.59 -9.70 -4.15
N ARG A 69 0.19 -8.48 -4.47
CA ARG A 69 1.02 -7.27 -4.38
C ARG A 69 0.82 -6.65 -3.00
N CYS A 70 1.88 -6.54 -2.23
CA CYS A 70 1.78 -6.17 -0.82
C CYS A 70 3.00 -5.42 -0.29
N MET A 71 2.87 -4.95 0.94
CA MET A 71 3.97 -4.47 1.76
C MET A 71 4.17 -5.44 2.94
N VAL A 72 5.41 -5.80 3.23
CA VAL A 72 5.76 -6.59 4.42
C VAL A 72 5.62 -5.70 5.66
N GLN A 73 4.67 -6.00 6.54
CA GLN A 73 4.42 -5.20 7.74
C GLN A 73 5.14 -5.76 8.96
N ASP A 74 5.13 -7.07 9.15
CA ASP A 74 5.76 -7.75 10.29
C ASP A 74 6.38 -9.08 9.85
N MET A 75 7.38 -9.54 10.59
CA MET A 75 8.09 -10.79 10.39
C MET A 75 7.98 -11.61 11.68
N PHE A 76 7.24 -12.72 11.64
CA PHE A 76 7.04 -13.59 12.80
C PHE A 76 8.19 -14.57 12.99
N ASP A 77 8.16 -15.35 14.07
CA ASP A 77 9.14 -16.42 14.24
C ASP A 77 8.94 -17.54 13.20
N PRO A 78 10.02 -18.25 12.81
CA PRO A 78 9.91 -19.40 11.90
C PRO A 78 9.03 -20.50 12.47
N GLU A 79 8.26 -21.15 11.60
CA GLU A 79 7.39 -22.28 11.93
C GLU A 79 8.00 -23.59 11.46
N PHE A 80 7.96 -24.62 12.30
CA PHE A 80 8.34 -25.98 11.91
C PHE A 80 7.14 -26.72 11.28
N TYR A 81 7.41 -27.48 10.23
CA TYR A 81 6.41 -28.30 9.55
C TYR A 81 7.03 -29.60 9.02
N LEU A 82 6.19 -30.56 8.66
CA LEU A 82 6.63 -31.80 8.02
C LEU A 82 6.88 -31.54 6.52
N GLY A 83 8.13 -31.43 6.12
CA GLY A 83 8.55 -31.23 4.73
C GLY A 83 8.26 -32.43 3.84
N ALA A 84 8.51 -33.64 4.34
CA ALA A 84 8.07 -34.89 3.73
C ALA A 84 7.52 -35.78 4.84
N TYR A 85 6.41 -36.47 4.57
CA TYR A 85 5.80 -37.38 5.53
C TYR A 85 5.33 -38.66 4.86
N GLU A 86 5.40 -39.73 5.63
CA GLU A 86 4.95 -41.05 5.20
C GLU A 86 3.45 -41.22 5.39
N VAL A 87 2.77 -41.65 4.34
CA VAL A 87 1.33 -41.93 4.34
C VAL A 87 1.11 -43.41 4.06
N LEU A 88 0.32 -44.06 4.91
CA LEU A 88 -0.12 -45.44 4.74
C LEU A 88 -1.56 -45.48 4.24
N ASP A 89 -1.78 -46.11 3.10
CA ASP A 89 -3.13 -46.44 2.64
C ASP A 89 -3.66 -47.66 3.41
N THR A 90 -4.73 -47.46 4.17
CA THR A 90 -5.38 -48.50 5.00
C THR A 90 -6.05 -49.61 4.17
N ARG A 91 -6.34 -49.37 2.89
CA ARG A 91 -7.01 -50.32 2.00
C ARG A 91 -6.03 -51.24 1.26
N THR A 92 -4.88 -50.71 0.89
CA THR A 92 -3.86 -51.43 0.10
C THR A 92 -2.61 -51.78 0.91
N ASN A 93 -2.48 -51.23 2.12
CA ASN A 93 -1.32 -51.31 2.99
C ASN A 93 -0.02 -50.84 2.32
N THR A 94 -0.14 -50.02 1.26
CA THR A 94 1.00 -49.42 0.57
C THR A 94 1.42 -48.14 1.28
N VAL A 95 2.71 -47.89 1.27
CA VAL A 95 3.32 -46.71 1.88
C VAL A 95 3.80 -45.78 0.78
N CYS A 96 3.33 -44.53 0.78
CA CYS A 96 3.82 -43.46 -0.07
C CYS A 96 4.45 -42.34 0.77
N ILE A 97 5.30 -41.52 0.14
CA ILE A 97 5.87 -40.32 0.76
C ILE A 97 5.24 -39.13 0.05
N GLU A 98 4.59 -38.25 0.82
CA GLU A 98 3.96 -37.05 0.31
C GLU A 98 4.80 -35.83 0.67
N SER A 99 4.79 -34.82 -0.20
CA SER A 99 5.40 -33.52 0.11
C SER A 99 4.43 -32.69 0.96
N GLY A 100 4.95 -32.17 2.07
CA GLY A 100 4.26 -31.18 2.90
C GLY A 100 4.65 -29.74 2.60
N LYS A 101 5.47 -29.50 1.56
CA LYS A 101 5.76 -28.15 1.09
C LYS A 101 4.52 -27.50 0.48
N TYR A 102 4.41 -26.18 0.67
CA TYR A 102 3.33 -25.33 0.15
C TYR A 102 1.93 -25.67 0.67
N LYS A 103 1.83 -26.34 1.83
CA LYS A 103 0.59 -26.71 2.50
C LYS A 103 0.63 -26.27 3.96
N ASP A 104 -0.51 -25.91 4.54
CA ASP A 104 -0.58 -25.62 5.98
C ASP A 104 -0.66 -26.88 6.83
N ILE A 105 -1.37 -27.90 6.34
CA ILE A 105 -1.65 -29.15 7.03
C ILE A 105 -1.15 -30.31 6.17
N ALA A 106 -0.60 -31.34 6.83
CA ALA A 106 -0.33 -32.61 6.18
C ALA A 106 -1.69 -33.28 5.88
N GLU A 107 -2.11 -33.23 4.62
CA GLU A 107 -3.37 -33.82 4.16
C GLU A 107 -3.19 -35.30 3.83
N CYS A 108 -4.12 -36.13 4.26
CA CYS A 108 -4.25 -37.51 3.80
C CYS A 108 -5.69 -37.78 3.37
N LEU A 109 -5.88 -38.68 2.40
CA LEU A 109 -7.23 -39.08 2.00
C LEU A 109 -7.93 -39.82 3.15
N SER A 110 -9.26 -39.90 3.12
CA SER A 110 -10.06 -40.54 4.18
C SER A 110 -9.72 -42.02 4.46
N HIS A 111 -9.04 -42.69 3.53
CA HIS A 111 -8.56 -44.07 3.64
C HIS A 111 -7.06 -44.16 3.91
N GLN A 112 -6.40 -43.04 4.18
CA GLN A 112 -4.97 -42.96 4.43
C GLN A 112 -4.71 -42.45 5.85
N ARG A 113 -3.57 -42.82 6.44
CA ARG A 113 -3.11 -42.30 7.73
C ARG A 113 -1.65 -41.89 7.64
N ILE A 114 -1.31 -40.78 8.29
CA ILE A 114 0.07 -40.32 8.38
C ILE A 114 0.81 -41.17 9.42
N ASN A 115 1.95 -41.73 9.05
CA ASN A 115 2.82 -42.46 9.98
C ASN A 115 3.79 -41.47 10.65
N LEU A 116 3.39 -40.88 11.77
CA LEU A 116 4.19 -39.89 12.51
C LEU A 116 5.50 -40.46 13.09
N GLU A 117 5.56 -41.77 13.33
CA GLU A 117 6.72 -42.46 13.89
C GLU A 117 7.75 -42.88 12.83
N SER A 118 7.49 -42.63 11.55
CA SER A 118 8.41 -43.02 10.47
C SER A 118 9.71 -42.21 10.52
N THR A 119 10.84 -42.89 10.43
CA THR A 119 12.17 -42.26 10.29
C THR A 119 12.36 -41.56 8.95
N ARG A 120 11.40 -41.71 8.01
CA ARG A 120 11.39 -41.04 6.70
C ARG A 120 10.72 -39.67 6.74
N ASN A 121 10.12 -39.30 7.88
CA ASN A 121 9.57 -37.96 8.07
C ASN A 121 10.71 -36.95 8.18
N VAL A 122 10.61 -35.86 7.41
CA VAL A 122 11.60 -34.79 7.42
C VAL A 122 10.92 -33.53 7.92
N THR A 123 11.37 -33.01 9.07
CA THR A 123 10.95 -31.71 9.59
C THR A 123 11.77 -30.60 8.94
N LEU A 124 11.11 -29.54 8.50
CA LEU A 124 11.72 -28.34 7.93
C LEU A 124 11.12 -27.11 8.62
N ASP A 125 11.75 -25.96 8.45
CA ASP A 125 11.28 -24.66 8.91
C ASP A 125 10.83 -23.78 7.73
N ARG A 126 9.92 -22.85 8.00
CA ARG A 126 9.46 -21.84 7.05
C ARG A 126 9.24 -20.52 7.76
N GLN A 127 9.50 -19.41 7.07
CA GLN A 127 9.32 -18.07 7.62
C GLN A 127 7.90 -17.57 7.33
N THR A 128 7.24 -16.99 8.34
CA THR A 128 5.93 -16.33 8.19
C THR A 128 6.10 -14.82 8.16
N LEU A 129 5.52 -14.17 7.15
CA LEU A 129 5.44 -12.72 7.03
C LEU A 129 3.98 -12.28 7.17
N TYR A 130 3.72 -11.22 7.93
CA TYR A 130 2.43 -10.53 7.91
C TYR A 130 2.48 -9.43 6.85
N CYS A 131 1.71 -9.62 5.78
CA CYS A 131 1.69 -8.74 4.63
C CYS A 131 0.34 -8.04 4.50
N ILE A 132 0.38 -6.77 4.13
CA ILE A 132 -0.81 -5.94 3.95
C ILE A 132 -0.83 -5.33 2.54
N PRO A 133 -2.00 -4.86 2.05
CA PRO A 133 -2.05 -4.04 0.85
C PRO A 133 -1.13 -2.83 1.00
N ILE A 134 -0.55 -2.36 -0.10
CA ILE A 134 0.39 -1.24 -0.08
C ILE A 134 -0.32 0.01 0.46
N PRO A 135 0.13 0.59 1.59
CA PRO A 135 -0.58 1.70 2.20
C PRO A 135 -0.60 2.96 1.33
N GLY A 136 -1.74 3.64 1.31
CA GLY A 136 -1.96 4.89 0.56
C GLY A 136 -1.96 4.73 -0.96
N GLU A 137 -2.13 3.50 -1.48
CA GLU A 137 -2.19 3.25 -2.93
C GLU A 137 -3.35 4.01 -3.59
N THR A 138 -3.04 4.75 -4.66
CA THR A 138 -4.01 5.62 -5.33
C THR A 138 -4.99 4.84 -6.19
N GLU A 139 -6.20 5.38 -6.37
CA GLU A 139 -7.31 4.67 -7.02
C GLU A 139 -7.01 4.24 -8.46
N TRP A 140 -6.28 5.07 -9.21
CA TRP A 140 -5.91 4.74 -10.58
C TRP A 140 -4.96 3.55 -10.65
N VAL A 141 -4.09 3.36 -9.65
CA VAL A 141 -3.19 2.20 -9.58
C VAL A 141 -4.01 0.95 -9.36
N LYS A 142 -4.92 0.96 -8.37
CA LYS A 142 -5.84 -0.15 -8.08
C LYS A 142 -6.65 -0.53 -9.32
N THR A 143 -7.29 0.46 -9.96
CA THR A 143 -8.12 0.24 -11.15
C THR A 143 -7.30 -0.30 -12.33
N THR A 144 -6.11 0.24 -12.58
CA THR A 144 -5.26 -0.21 -13.70
C THR A 144 -4.80 -1.65 -13.52
N TYR A 145 -4.39 -2.03 -12.29
CA TYR A 145 -4.03 -3.43 -12.01
C TYR A 145 -5.24 -4.37 -12.07
N SER A 146 -6.40 -3.93 -11.59
CA SER A 146 -7.67 -4.64 -11.73
C SER A 146 -8.06 -4.86 -13.19
N ASP A 147 -7.82 -3.89 -14.08
CA ASP A 147 -8.15 -4.00 -15.51
C ASP A 147 -7.14 -4.85 -16.30
N MET A 148 -5.88 -4.95 -15.83
CA MET A 148 -4.89 -5.86 -16.38
C MET A 148 -5.17 -7.34 -16.05
N ASN A 149 -6.03 -7.63 -15.07
CA ASN A 149 -6.47 -8.99 -14.77
C ASN A 149 -7.49 -9.46 -15.81
N PHE A 150 -7.14 -10.48 -16.60
CA PHE A 150 -8.08 -11.11 -17.55
C PHE A 150 -9.14 -11.97 -16.84
N THR A 151 -8.91 -12.33 -15.58
CA THR A 151 -9.77 -13.15 -14.73
C THR A 151 -10.69 -12.27 -13.87
N LYS A 152 -11.55 -11.45 -14.49
CA LYS A 152 -12.74 -10.96 -13.77
C LYS A 152 -13.67 -12.15 -13.57
N VAL A 153 -13.61 -12.77 -12.38
CA VAL A 153 -14.61 -13.78 -11.97
C VAL A 153 -15.92 -13.02 -11.75
N TYR A 154 -16.76 -12.96 -12.78
CA TYR A 154 -18.11 -12.43 -12.63
C TYR A 154 -18.86 -13.33 -11.65
N PRO A 155 -19.60 -12.77 -10.67
CA PRO A 155 -20.55 -13.56 -9.91
C PRO A 155 -21.51 -14.18 -10.92
N SER A 156 -21.46 -15.49 -11.05
CA SER A 156 -22.37 -16.20 -11.96
C SER A 156 -23.79 -15.89 -11.51
N SER A 157 -24.58 -15.26 -12.38
CA SER A 157 -26.01 -15.04 -12.19
C SER A 157 -26.75 -16.37 -12.33
N SER A 158 -26.51 -17.29 -11.41
CA SER A 158 -27.20 -18.58 -11.32
C SER A 158 -26.94 -19.24 -9.97
N THR A 159 -27.23 -18.54 -8.87
CA THR A 159 -27.56 -19.21 -7.61
C THR A 159 -28.45 -18.29 -6.80
N THR A 160 -29.75 -18.54 -6.85
CA THR A 160 -30.66 -18.08 -5.81
C THR A 160 -30.17 -18.62 -4.46
N PRO A 161 -30.13 -17.80 -3.39
CA PRO A 161 -29.71 -18.27 -2.08
C PRO A 161 -30.83 -19.14 -1.49
N GLN A 162 -30.83 -20.44 -1.77
CA GLN A 162 -31.59 -21.40 -0.97
C GLN A 162 -30.88 -21.55 0.38
N ARG A 163 -31.32 -20.71 1.31
CA ARG A 163 -31.05 -20.81 2.74
C ARG A 163 -31.60 -22.16 3.22
N CYS A 164 -30.77 -23.20 3.26
CA CYS A 164 -31.10 -24.47 3.91
C CYS A 164 -31.24 -24.23 5.43
N LYS A 165 -32.47 -23.90 5.86
CA LYS A 165 -32.88 -24.08 7.26
C LYS A 165 -33.04 -25.58 7.50
N ARG A 166 -32.27 -26.13 8.44
CA ARG A 166 -32.51 -27.46 9.02
C ARG A 166 -33.93 -27.45 9.63
N PRO A 167 -34.79 -28.46 9.40
CA PRO A 167 -36.01 -28.60 10.17
C PRO A 167 -35.67 -29.21 11.54
N LEU A 168 -36.13 -28.56 12.60
CA LEU A 168 -36.18 -29.10 13.95
C LEU A 168 -37.43 -30.00 13.99
N GLU A 169 -37.26 -31.28 14.34
CA GLU A 169 -38.38 -32.18 14.66
C GLU A 169 -38.94 -31.76 16.02
N GLU A 170 -40.22 -31.36 16.06
CA GLU A 170 -40.98 -31.20 17.30
C GLU A 170 -42.26 -32.03 17.20
N ASP A 171 -42.52 -32.74 18.30
CA ASP A 171 -43.43 -33.85 18.49
C ASP A 171 -44.92 -33.54 18.20
N GLU A 172 -45.62 -34.61 17.81
CA GLU A 172 -47.07 -34.70 17.65
C GLU A 172 -47.81 -34.42 18.97
N ASP A 173 -48.89 -33.61 18.93
CA ASP A 173 -50.14 -33.97 19.61
C ASP A 173 -51.35 -33.10 19.18
N LEU A 174 -52.40 -33.84 18.79
CA LEU A 174 -53.85 -33.61 18.87
C LEU A 174 -54.58 -32.42 18.16
N GLU A 175 -55.29 -32.84 17.10
CA GLU A 175 -56.71 -32.63 16.72
C GLU A 175 -57.45 -31.28 16.89
N GLY A 176 -58.13 -30.86 15.81
CA GLY A 176 -59.33 -30.02 15.89
C GLY A 176 -59.67 -29.24 14.61
N ALA A 177 -60.48 -29.83 13.74
CA ALA A 177 -60.99 -29.24 12.50
C ALA A 177 -61.82 -27.97 12.72
N TRP A 178 -61.76 -27.01 11.76
CA TRP A 178 -62.93 -26.50 11.01
C TRP A 178 -62.53 -25.54 9.88
N SER A 179 -63.41 -25.51 8.89
CA SER A 179 -63.18 -25.17 7.49
C SER A 179 -63.94 -23.90 7.08
N SER A 180 -63.53 -23.34 5.93
CA SER A 180 -64.33 -22.53 4.98
C SER A 180 -64.48 -21.02 5.32
N ASN A 181 -64.33 -20.06 4.40
CA ASN A 181 -64.74 -20.04 2.98
C ASN A 181 -63.95 -19.06 2.10
N ALA A 182 -63.92 -19.37 0.79
CA ALA A 182 -63.26 -18.65 -0.31
C ALA A 182 -64.11 -17.55 -0.98
N GLY A 183 -63.44 -16.67 -1.76
CA GLY A 183 -64.07 -15.62 -2.58
C GLY A 183 -63.12 -15.04 -3.65
N GLN A 184 -62.87 -15.86 -4.67
CA GLN A 184 -62.08 -15.73 -5.90
C GLN A 184 -62.47 -14.54 -6.84
N ARG A 185 -61.51 -13.91 -7.54
CA ARG A 185 -61.38 -13.81 -9.03
C ARG A 185 -60.55 -12.61 -9.55
N ASP A 186 -59.49 -12.96 -10.29
CA ASP A 186 -58.98 -12.45 -11.60
C ASP A 186 -59.81 -11.36 -12.35
N LEU A 187 -59.30 -10.50 -13.26
CA LEU A 187 -58.18 -10.57 -14.23
C LEU A 187 -57.98 -9.18 -14.93
N ALA A 188 -56.76 -8.93 -15.44
CA ALA A 188 -56.41 -8.11 -16.63
C ALA A 188 -56.41 -6.55 -16.50
N SER A 189 -55.56 -5.71 -17.12
CA SER A 189 -54.58 -5.80 -18.22
C SER A 189 -53.69 -4.54 -18.28
N ALA A 190 -52.59 -4.65 -19.03
CA ALA A 190 -52.02 -3.66 -19.97
C ALA A 190 -50.82 -2.78 -19.57
N ARG A 191 -49.93 -2.69 -20.56
CA ARG A 191 -48.54 -2.25 -20.62
C ARG A 191 -48.40 -0.75 -20.97
N LEU A 192 -47.26 -0.18 -20.52
CA LEU A 192 -46.39 0.86 -21.12
C LEU A 192 -47.00 2.19 -21.62
N PHE A 193 -46.46 3.32 -21.17
CA PHE A 193 -45.63 4.24 -22.00
C PHE A 193 -45.00 5.37 -21.15
N THR A 194 -44.00 6.00 -21.77
CA THR A 194 -42.93 6.86 -21.27
C THR A 194 -43.19 8.37 -21.38
N THR A 195 -42.39 9.14 -20.64
CA THR A 195 -41.70 10.43 -20.97
C THR A 195 -42.42 11.80 -21.06
N GLN A 196 -41.74 12.76 -20.38
CA GLN A 196 -41.52 14.21 -20.65
C GLN A 196 -42.53 15.28 -20.17
N GLY A 197 -41.98 16.32 -19.50
CA GLY A 197 -42.37 17.74 -19.71
C GLY A 197 -42.73 18.61 -18.49
N ASP A 198 -41.75 19.38 -18.00
CA ASP A 198 -41.74 20.80 -17.56
C ASP A 198 -42.63 21.43 -16.44
N ASP A 199 -41.89 22.25 -15.63
CA ASP A 199 -42.16 23.58 -15.04
C ASP A 199 -42.79 23.84 -13.63
N LEU A 200 -41.89 24.39 -12.77
CA LEU A 200 -41.97 25.58 -11.88
C LEU A 200 -42.93 25.64 -10.66
N SER A 201 -42.36 25.69 -9.43
CA SER A 201 -42.26 26.91 -8.57
C SER A 201 -41.96 26.63 -7.06
N SER A 202 -40.94 27.34 -6.54
CA SER A 202 -40.72 27.90 -5.17
C SER A 202 -41.02 27.03 -3.93
N THR A 203 -40.12 26.82 -2.96
CA THR A 203 -39.58 27.81 -2.00
C THR A 203 -38.59 27.13 -1.02
N ASP A 204 -37.68 27.95 -0.49
CA ASP A 204 -36.71 27.82 0.61
C ASP A 204 -36.87 26.71 1.66
N ALA A 205 -35.74 26.07 2.02
CA ALA A 205 -35.29 25.93 3.43
C ALA A 205 -33.92 25.25 3.51
N GLU A 206 -32.95 25.97 4.08
CA GLU A 206 -31.70 25.48 4.62
C GLU A 206 -31.92 24.37 5.67
N MET A 207 -31.12 23.30 5.66
CA MET A 207 -30.88 22.51 6.87
C MET A 207 -29.43 22.00 6.95
N ASN A 208 -28.71 22.62 7.88
CA ASN A 208 -27.58 22.06 8.61
C ASN A 208 -27.96 20.71 9.24
N PHE A 209 -27.07 19.72 9.22
CA PHE A 209 -27.08 18.66 10.23
C PHE A 209 -25.65 18.34 10.71
N SER A 210 -25.30 19.00 11.81
CA SER A 210 -24.29 18.62 12.78
C SER A 210 -24.70 17.32 13.46
N ASN A 211 -23.87 16.27 13.40
CA ASN A 211 -24.04 15.12 14.30
C ASN A 211 -23.11 15.26 15.50
N THR A 212 -23.68 15.87 16.54
CA THR A 212 -23.21 15.84 17.92
C THR A 212 -23.33 14.41 18.44
N VAL A 213 -22.22 13.85 18.92
CA VAL A 213 -22.19 12.58 19.66
C VAL A 213 -22.85 12.83 21.02
N LEU A 214 -23.95 12.12 21.29
CA LEU A 214 -24.53 12.00 22.62
C LEU A 214 -24.35 10.55 23.07
N GLU A 215 -23.54 10.37 24.10
CA GLU A 215 -23.48 9.15 24.89
C GLU A 215 -24.82 8.91 25.58
N SER A 216 -25.35 7.69 25.46
CA SER A 216 -26.31 7.17 26.42
C SER A 216 -26.06 5.67 26.63
N THR A 217 -26.15 5.32 27.90
CA THR A 217 -25.78 4.05 28.53
C THR A 217 -26.78 2.93 28.22
N THR A 218 -26.26 1.69 28.20
CA THR A 218 -26.95 0.40 28.41
C THR A 218 -28.00 -0.09 27.40
N GLN A 219 -27.61 -1.02 26.51
CA GLN A 219 -28.01 -2.44 26.46
C GLN A 219 -27.59 -3.05 25.11
N GLY A 220 -27.20 -4.34 25.14
CA GLY A 220 -26.41 -5.04 24.12
C GLY A 220 -26.81 -4.83 22.66
N SER A 221 -25.88 -4.24 21.91
CA SER A 221 -25.86 -4.17 20.46
C SER A 221 -24.48 -4.67 20.04
N VAL A 222 -24.44 -5.79 19.33
CA VAL A 222 -23.21 -6.33 18.75
C VAL A 222 -22.72 -5.29 17.75
N SER A 223 -21.69 -4.53 18.14
CA SER A 223 -21.01 -3.61 17.23
C SER A 223 -20.44 -4.43 16.08
N ASN A 224 -20.94 -4.22 14.87
CA ASN A 224 -20.26 -4.60 13.64
C ASN A 224 -19.03 -3.70 13.46
N SER A 225 -18.08 -3.76 14.40
CA SER A 225 -16.74 -3.24 14.21
C SER A 225 -16.05 -4.16 13.21
N THR A 226 -15.64 -3.63 12.07
CA THR A 226 -14.71 -4.31 11.18
C THR A 226 -13.51 -4.79 12.00
N PRO A 227 -13.09 -6.06 11.88
CA PRO A 227 -11.95 -6.57 12.63
C PRO A 227 -10.71 -5.72 12.36
N ASP A 228 -9.97 -5.38 13.42
CA ASP A 228 -8.74 -4.60 13.33
C ASP A 228 -7.62 -5.43 12.69
N LEU A 229 -7.46 -5.26 11.38
CA LEU A 229 -6.43 -5.87 10.55
C LEU A 229 -5.08 -5.15 10.65
N ASN A 230 -4.90 -4.28 11.65
CA ASN A 230 -3.63 -3.62 11.94
C ASN A 230 -3.12 -2.75 10.77
N PHE A 231 -4.00 -2.17 9.94
CA PHE A 231 -3.57 -1.32 8.83
C PHE A 231 -2.96 0.01 9.33
N PRO A 232 -1.84 0.49 8.73
CA PRO A 232 -1.19 1.73 9.15
C PRO A 232 -2.06 2.98 8.99
N LEU A 233 -2.83 3.07 7.90
CA LEU A 233 -3.62 4.26 7.59
C LEU A 233 -5.12 4.03 7.91
N PRO A 234 -5.81 5.05 8.45
CA PRO A 234 -7.22 4.94 8.76
C PRO A 234 -8.08 4.83 7.49
N GLY A 235 -9.06 3.92 7.51
CA GLY A 235 -10.00 3.73 6.39
C GLY A 235 -9.45 2.90 5.23
N GLU A 236 -8.29 2.27 5.38
CA GLU A 236 -7.78 1.32 4.39
C GLU A 236 -8.64 0.06 4.31
N THR A 237 -8.83 -0.40 3.08
CA THR A 237 -9.56 -1.61 2.75
C THR A 237 -8.67 -2.53 1.94
N GLY A 238 -8.84 -3.83 2.14
CA GLY A 238 -8.13 -4.87 1.41
C GLY A 238 -7.91 -6.11 2.26
N VAL A 239 -7.15 -7.04 1.71
CA VAL A 239 -6.87 -8.33 2.34
C VAL A 239 -5.49 -8.30 2.97
N ALA A 240 -5.42 -8.48 4.29
CA ALA A 240 -4.18 -8.86 4.97
C ALA A 240 -3.91 -10.35 4.75
N CYS A 241 -2.66 -10.76 4.61
CA CYS A 241 -2.30 -12.14 4.27
C CYS A 241 -1.06 -12.60 5.03
N LEU A 242 -1.09 -13.84 5.53
CA LEU A 242 0.07 -14.53 6.06
C LEU A 242 0.83 -15.19 4.93
N VAL A 243 2.02 -14.69 4.62
CA VAL A 243 2.85 -15.18 3.53
C VAL A 243 3.92 -16.12 4.07
N LYS A 244 3.94 -17.37 3.59
CA LYS A 244 4.86 -18.43 4.03
C LYS A 244 6.00 -18.57 3.03
N LEU A 245 7.24 -18.32 3.47
CA LEU A 245 8.45 -18.43 2.67
C LEU A 245 9.24 -19.69 3.04
N TYR A 246 9.64 -20.45 2.02
CA TYR A 246 10.42 -21.67 2.18
C TYR A 246 11.93 -21.48 1.94
N ASP A 247 12.31 -20.47 1.15
CA ASP A 247 13.72 -20.11 0.96
C ASP A 247 13.88 -18.60 0.76
N GLY A 248 15.12 -18.09 0.94
CA GLY A 248 15.46 -16.70 0.64
C GLY A 248 14.97 -15.69 1.67
N ILE A 249 14.90 -16.08 2.94
CA ILE A 249 14.36 -15.28 4.06
C ILE A 249 15.06 -13.93 4.18
N ASP A 250 16.39 -13.89 4.03
CA ASP A 250 17.21 -12.68 4.18
C ASP A 250 16.98 -11.61 3.09
N SER A 251 16.21 -11.93 2.05
CA SER A 251 15.98 -11.02 0.92
C SER A 251 14.93 -9.94 1.20
N PHE A 252 14.08 -10.12 2.22
CA PHE A 252 12.98 -9.21 2.54
C PHE A 252 13.19 -8.50 3.87
N LYS A 253 12.75 -7.25 3.92
CA LYS A 253 12.74 -6.41 5.13
C LYS A 253 11.36 -5.82 5.34
N VAL A 254 11.09 -5.41 6.58
CA VAL A 254 9.90 -4.63 6.92
C VAL A 254 9.82 -3.38 6.04
N ASN A 255 8.62 -3.07 5.56
CA ASN A 255 8.26 -1.99 4.62
C ASN A 255 8.68 -2.20 3.16
N ASP A 256 9.30 -3.35 2.80
CA ASP A 256 9.53 -3.70 1.40
C ASP A 256 8.20 -3.94 0.67
N MET A 257 8.12 -3.46 -0.57
CA MET A 257 7.03 -3.80 -1.49
C MET A 257 7.41 -5.06 -2.27
N VAL A 258 6.51 -6.03 -2.31
CA VAL A 258 6.76 -7.34 -2.93
C VAL A 258 5.49 -7.83 -3.64
N GLU A 259 5.68 -8.43 -4.82
CA GLU A 259 4.65 -9.25 -5.46
C GLU A 259 4.99 -10.72 -5.25
N PHE A 260 4.15 -11.42 -4.48
CA PHE A 260 4.26 -12.85 -4.26
C PHE A 260 3.36 -13.60 -5.22
N VAL A 261 3.84 -14.74 -5.72
CA VAL A 261 3.04 -15.73 -6.44
C VAL A 261 3.13 -17.04 -5.68
N GLY A 262 1.99 -17.57 -5.27
CA GLY A 262 1.95 -18.71 -4.35
C GLY A 262 0.63 -19.46 -4.36
N VAL A 263 0.60 -20.56 -3.62
CA VAL A 263 -0.59 -21.39 -3.43
C VAL A 263 -1.43 -20.81 -2.31
N LEU A 264 -2.69 -20.47 -2.61
CA LEU A 264 -3.65 -19.95 -1.64
C LEU A 264 -4.16 -21.08 -0.74
N SER A 265 -4.01 -20.89 0.57
CA SER A 265 -4.59 -21.77 1.59
C SER A 265 -5.64 -21.02 2.41
N VAL A 266 -6.83 -21.63 2.50
CA VAL A 266 -8.03 -21.11 3.19
C VAL A 266 -8.70 -22.20 4.02
N ASP A 267 -7.92 -23.17 4.50
CA ASP A 267 -8.45 -24.34 5.21
C ASP A 267 -9.21 -23.95 6.50
N PRO A 268 -10.53 -24.18 6.60
CA PRO A 268 -11.33 -23.83 7.78
C PRO A 268 -10.86 -24.46 9.08
N SER A 269 -10.13 -25.58 9.05
CA SER A 269 -9.60 -26.24 10.24
C SER A 269 -8.54 -25.40 10.97
N LEU A 270 -7.96 -24.41 10.29
CA LEU A 270 -7.03 -23.43 10.88
C LEU A 270 -7.75 -22.30 11.64
N ALA A 271 -9.09 -22.22 11.55
CA ALA A 271 -9.86 -21.29 12.35
C ALA A 271 -10.06 -21.87 13.76
N HIS A 272 -9.40 -21.28 14.74
CA HIS A 272 -9.62 -21.59 16.14
C HIS A 272 -10.98 -21.03 16.58
N PHE A 273 -12.03 -21.84 16.49
CA PHE A 273 -13.32 -21.53 17.10
C PHE A 273 -13.25 -21.93 18.57
N HIS A 274 -13.38 -20.94 19.46
CA HIS A 274 -13.43 -21.20 20.89
C HIS A 274 -14.74 -21.92 21.23
N GLU A 275 -14.70 -23.25 21.39
CA GLU A 275 -15.71 -23.94 22.18
C GLU A 275 -15.64 -23.40 23.61
N THR A 276 -16.72 -22.75 24.03
CA THR A 276 -16.91 -22.37 25.43
C THR A 276 -16.95 -23.65 26.26
N ALA A 277 -15.82 -23.97 26.89
CA ALA A 277 -15.65 -24.89 28.01
C ALA A 277 -16.89 -25.76 28.35
N SER A 278 -17.18 -26.80 27.55
CA SER A 278 -18.13 -27.86 27.96
C SER A 278 -18.23 -29.04 26.97
N SER A 279 -17.13 -29.64 26.52
CA SER A 279 -17.17 -31.07 26.13
C SER A 279 -15.77 -31.65 25.91
N ASN A 280 -15.47 -32.69 26.67
CA ASN A 280 -14.35 -33.60 26.42
C ASN A 280 -14.60 -34.39 25.14
N GLU A 281 -14.10 -33.93 23.99
CA GLU A 281 -13.85 -34.84 22.86
C GLU A 281 -12.50 -34.51 22.21
N GLN A 282 -11.56 -35.44 22.37
CA GLN A 282 -10.25 -35.44 21.75
C GLN A 282 -10.41 -35.50 20.22
N THR A 283 -10.22 -34.38 19.54
CA THR A 283 -9.92 -34.37 18.11
C THR A 283 -8.55 -33.73 17.92
N GLU A 284 -7.52 -34.57 17.87
CA GLU A 284 -6.11 -34.22 17.72
C GLU A 284 -5.83 -33.67 16.31
N GLY A 285 -5.97 -32.35 16.13
CA GLY A 285 -5.22 -31.60 15.14
C GLY A 285 -3.91 -31.11 15.76
N MET A 286 -2.90 -31.97 15.85
CA MET A 286 -1.62 -31.64 16.49
C MET A 286 -0.82 -30.61 15.68
N VAL A 287 -0.82 -29.37 16.12
CA VAL A 287 0.34 -28.47 15.93
C VAL A 287 1.38 -28.89 16.96
N VAL A 288 2.53 -29.37 16.51
CA VAL A 288 3.65 -29.72 17.39
C VAL A 288 4.30 -28.42 17.86
N GLY A 289 3.94 -27.95 19.06
CA GLY A 289 4.49 -26.78 19.73
C GLY A 289 4.44 -26.93 21.25
N SER A 290 5.55 -26.58 21.90
CA SER A 290 6.00 -26.82 23.30
C SER A 290 5.02 -26.63 24.47
N ASP A 291 5.38 -27.23 25.62
CA ASP A 291 4.79 -27.15 26.98
C ASP A 291 4.62 -25.73 27.61
N PHE A 292 4.56 -24.66 26.82
CA PHE A 292 4.21 -23.32 27.27
C PHE A 292 2.83 -22.96 26.71
N GLU A 293 1.86 -22.71 27.59
CA GLU A 293 0.57 -22.15 27.18
C GLU A 293 0.80 -20.75 26.59
N GLU A 294 0.91 -20.65 25.27
CA GLU A 294 0.94 -19.37 24.58
C GLU A 294 -0.34 -18.58 24.89
N PRO A 295 -0.24 -17.27 25.19
CA PRO A 295 -1.39 -16.40 25.40
C PRO A 295 -2.40 -16.49 24.25
N ILE A 296 -3.69 -16.44 24.58
CA ILE A 296 -4.78 -16.50 23.59
C ILE A 296 -4.65 -15.37 22.55
N GLU A 297 -4.18 -14.20 22.99
CA GLU A 297 -3.95 -13.04 22.13
C GLU A 297 -2.86 -13.29 21.07
N GLU A 298 -1.78 -13.96 21.46
CA GLU A 298 -0.70 -14.38 20.56
C GLU A 298 -1.22 -15.41 19.55
N LYS A 299 -1.93 -16.45 20.02
CA LYS A 299 -2.54 -17.44 19.11
C LYS A 299 -3.49 -16.80 18.09
N ASN A 300 -4.33 -15.86 18.53
CA ASN A 300 -5.26 -15.16 17.64
C ASN A 300 -4.56 -14.24 16.62
N ALA A 301 -3.44 -13.63 17.01
CA ALA A 301 -2.65 -12.76 16.13
C ALA A 301 -1.84 -13.56 15.08
N HIS A 302 -1.29 -14.71 15.47
CA HIS A 302 -0.43 -15.54 14.62
C HIS A 302 -1.22 -16.57 13.78
N ALA A 303 -2.39 -17.01 14.27
CA ALA A 303 -3.29 -17.91 13.57
C ALA A 303 -4.73 -17.34 13.44
N PRO A 304 -4.91 -16.14 12.85
CA PRO A 304 -6.22 -15.60 12.56
C PRO A 304 -7.02 -16.53 11.64
N PRO A 305 -8.37 -16.49 11.72
CA PRO A 305 -9.23 -17.26 10.83
C PRO A 305 -8.87 -17.01 9.36
N PRO A 306 -8.68 -18.06 8.54
CA PRO A 306 -8.31 -17.92 7.12
C PRO A 306 -9.34 -17.14 6.29
N SER A 307 -10.60 -17.08 6.73
CA SER A 307 -11.64 -16.25 6.13
C SER A 307 -11.38 -14.75 6.24
N LEU A 308 -10.58 -14.35 7.24
CA LEU A 308 -10.21 -12.96 7.50
C LEU A 308 -8.80 -12.67 6.99
N VAL A 309 -7.85 -13.55 7.29
CA VAL A 309 -6.44 -13.44 6.87
C VAL A 309 -6.02 -14.77 6.21
N PRO A 310 -6.12 -14.88 4.88
CA PRO A 310 -5.71 -16.09 4.17
C PRO A 310 -4.20 -16.31 4.26
N ARG A 311 -3.77 -17.55 4.00
CA ARG A 311 -2.36 -17.95 3.98
C ARG A 311 -1.91 -18.16 2.54
N LEU A 312 -0.74 -17.64 2.18
CA LEU A 312 -0.16 -17.76 0.85
C LEU A 312 1.19 -18.45 0.93
N HIS A 313 1.30 -19.62 0.33
CA HIS A 313 2.54 -20.40 0.26
C HIS A 313 3.36 -19.99 -0.97
N VAL A 314 4.44 -19.25 -0.75
CA VAL A 314 5.15 -18.56 -1.83
C VAL A 314 5.98 -19.53 -2.66
N VAL A 315 5.68 -19.57 -3.95
CA VAL A 315 6.50 -20.26 -4.95
C VAL A 315 7.52 -19.29 -5.55
N LEU A 316 7.08 -18.10 -5.94
CA LEU A 316 7.90 -17.04 -6.53
C LEU A 316 7.65 -15.71 -5.84
N SER A 317 8.68 -14.88 -5.81
CA SER A 317 8.65 -13.57 -5.18
C SER A 317 9.41 -12.55 -6.01
N TYR A 318 8.81 -11.39 -6.22
CA TYR A 318 9.40 -10.28 -6.96
C TYR A 318 9.44 -9.05 -6.06
N LYS A 319 10.65 -8.62 -5.67
CA LYS A 319 10.82 -7.37 -4.94
C LYS A 319 10.55 -6.19 -5.88
N LEU A 320 9.66 -5.29 -5.48
CA LEU A 320 9.20 -4.18 -6.31
C LEU A 320 10.03 -2.92 -6.02
N GLU A 321 10.70 -2.39 -7.05
CA GLU A 321 11.35 -1.07 -6.96
C GLU A 321 10.34 0.08 -7.07
N HIS A 322 9.21 -0.16 -7.73
CA HIS A 322 8.13 0.80 -7.91
C HIS A 322 6.76 0.13 -7.93
N ASN A 323 5.70 0.94 -7.75
CA ASN A 323 4.30 0.49 -7.79
C ASN A 323 3.52 1.07 -9.00
N ASN A 324 4.21 1.44 -10.08
CA ASN A 324 3.57 2.03 -11.26
C ASN A 324 3.15 0.92 -12.25
N PRO A 325 1.85 0.73 -12.53
CA PRO A 325 1.36 -0.31 -13.44
C PRO A 325 1.71 -0.06 -14.91
N HIS A 326 2.06 1.17 -15.29
CA HIS A 326 2.51 1.49 -16.66
C HIS A 326 3.98 1.11 -16.90
N LEU A 327 4.70 0.70 -15.87
CA LEU A 327 6.08 0.24 -15.94
C LEU A 327 6.15 -1.25 -15.61
N PRO A 328 7.05 -2.01 -16.26
CA PRO A 328 7.21 -3.42 -15.94
C PRO A 328 7.79 -3.60 -14.53
N ILE A 329 7.37 -4.67 -13.84
CA ILE A 329 7.75 -5.01 -12.45
C ILE A 329 9.28 -5.03 -12.25
N SER A 330 10.00 -5.52 -13.25
CA SER A 330 11.45 -5.50 -13.35
C SER A 330 11.80 -4.94 -14.72
N VAL A 331 12.29 -3.70 -14.77
CA VAL A 331 12.63 -3.10 -16.05
C VAL A 331 13.95 -3.71 -16.55
N ALA A 332 13.87 -4.63 -17.51
CA ALA A 332 15.06 -5.02 -18.26
C ALA A 332 15.66 -3.75 -18.90
N GLN A 333 16.98 -3.62 -18.87
CA GLN A 333 17.66 -2.40 -19.31
C GLN A 333 17.24 -1.97 -20.73
N ASP A 334 16.95 -2.92 -21.62
CA ASP A 334 16.52 -2.66 -23.00
C ASP A 334 15.09 -2.11 -23.11
N GLU A 335 14.17 -2.54 -22.24
CA GLU A 335 12.81 -1.99 -22.16
C GLU A 335 12.83 -0.58 -21.58
N PHE A 336 13.64 -0.40 -20.53
CA PHE A 336 13.86 0.91 -19.91
C PHE A 336 14.36 1.92 -20.94
N ASN A 337 15.42 1.56 -21.68
CA ASN A 337 16.03 2.42 -22.67
C ASN A 337 15.05 2.77 -23.81
N ARG A 338 14.24 1.81 -24.27
CA ARG A 338 13.21 2.06 -25.29
C ARG A 338 12.13 3.02 -24.80
N ALA A 339 11.65 2.85 -23.57
CA ALA A 339 10.66 3.75 -22.97
C ALA A 339 11.24 5.17 -22.79
N LEU A 340 12.49 5.25 -22.33
CA LEU A 340 13.21 6.51 -22.16
C LEU A 340 13.38 7.27 -23.48
N SER A 341 13.82 6.59 -24.56
CA SER A 341 14.00 7.22 -25.88
C SER A 341 12.70 7.78 -26.46
N ARG A 342 11.57 7.10 -26.24
CA ARG A 342 10.25 7.61 -26.67
C ARG A 342 9.87 8.87 -25.92
N LEU A 343 10.04 8.85 -24.60
CA LEU A 343 9.70 9.99 -23.74
C LEU A 343 10.59 11.20 -23.99
N GLN A 344 11.87 10.98 -24.31
CA GLN A 344 12.85 12.03 -24.56
C GLN A 344 12.48 12.91 -25.78
N LEU A 345 11.67 12.42 -26.72
CA LEU A 345 11.19 13.21 -27.87
C LEU A 345 10.10 14.22 -27.46
N GLU A 346 9.30 13.89 -26.45
CA GLU A 346 8.13 14.69 -26.03
C GLU A 346 8.37 15.45 -24.71
N ILE A 347 9.48 15.19 -24.01
CA ILE A 347 9.71 15.65 -22.64
C ILE A 347 9.60 17.16 -22.49
N THR A 348 10.07 17.94 -23.46
CA THR A 348 10.01 19.41 -23.41
C THR A 348 8.57 19.92 -23.38
N SER A 349 7.68 19.33 -24.19
CA SER A 349 6.25 19.69 -24.20
C SER A 349 5.56 19.18 -22.94
N LEU A 350 5.79 17.90 -22.59
CA LEU A 350 5.18 17.26 -21.42
C LEU A 350 5.50 18.02 -20.13
N ARG A 351 6.77 18.39 -19.95
CA ARG A 351 7.23 19.16 -18.78
C ARG A 351 6.61 20.56 -18.76
N ALA A 352 6.51 21.24 -19.90
CA ALA A 352 5.88 22.56 -19.98
C ALA A 352 4.39 22.50 -19.61
N GLU A 353 3.67 21.49 -20.11
CA GLU A 353 2.26 21.26 -19.78
C GLU A 353 2.07 20.89 -18.31
N LEU A 354 2.94 20.05 -17.75
CA LEU A 354 2.91 19.68 -16.33
C LEU A 354 3.18 20.90 -15.42
N LEU A 355 4.18 21.71 -15.76
CA LEU A 355 4.47 22.94 -15.04
C LEU A 355 3.31 23.93 -15.12
N PHE A 356 2.61 24.02 -16.25
CA PHE A 356 1.40 24.84 -16.38
C PHE A 356 0.30 24.36 -15.42
N VAL A 357 0.06 23.04 -15.33
CA VAL A 357 -0.90 22.46 -14.37
C VAL A 357 -0.54 22.83 -12.94
N PHE A 358 0.74 22.70 -12.56
CA PHE A 358 1.22 23.06 -11.23
C PHE A 358 1.17 24.57 -10.96
N GLU A 359 1.55 25.40 -11.93
CA GLU A 359 1.47 26.85 -11.81
C GLU A 359 0.03 27.30 -11.58
N HIS A 360 -0.93 26.72 -12.31
CA HIS A 360 -2.34 27.00 -12.10
C HIS A 360 -2.81 26.52 -10.72
N ALA A 361 -2.47 25.31 -10.30
CA ALA A 361 -2.81 24.78 -8.96
C ALA A 361 -2.18 25.59 -7.81
N LEU A 362 -1.05 26.27 -8.07
CA LEU A 362 -0.31 27.13 -7.15
C LEU A 362 -0.54 28.63 -7.44
N PHE A 363 -1.72 28.98 -7.95
CA PHE A 363 -2.20 30.37 -8.08
C PHE A 363 -1.35 31.28 -8.99
N GLY A 364 -0.76 30.72 -10.04
CA GLY A 364 0.08 31.42 -11.00
C GLY A 364 1.56 31.50 -10.61
N ASP A 365 2.00 30.74 -9.60
CA ASP A 365 3.38 30.74 -9.14
C ASP A 365 4.27 29.72 -9.87
N SER A 366 4.95 30.18 -10.93
CA SER A 366 5.86 29.36 -11.72
C SER A 366 7.10 28.88 -10.95
N LEU A 367 7.54 29.60 -9.92
CA LEU A 367 8.68 29.15 -9.09
C LEU A 367 8.25 27.98 -8.22
N ALA A 368 7.09 28.09 -7.56
CA ALA A 368 6.55 27.02 -6.73
C ALA A 368 6.23 25.76 -7.55
N ALA A 369 5.76 25.92 -8.79
CA ALA A 369 5.54 24.81 -9.72
C ALA A 369 6.82 24.01 -10.03
N GLU A 370 7.95 24.70 -10.23
CA GLU A 370 9.25 24.06 -10.45
C GLU A 370 9.72 23.28 -9.22
N TYR A 371 9.53 23.86 -8.02
CA TYR A 371 9.82 23.16 -6.76
C TYR A 371 8.93 21.95 -6.54
N LEU A 372 7.63 22.04 -6.85
CA LEU A 372 6.72 20.90 -6.76
C LEU A 372 7.13 19.77 -7.71
N LEU A 373 7.54 20.09 -8.94
CA LEU A 373 8.05 19.07 -9.85
C LEU A 373 9.35 18.44 -9.32
N CYS A 374 10.29 19.24 -8.81
CA CYS A 374 11.49 18.71 -8.16
C CYS A 374 11.16 17.80 -6.97
N HIS A 375 10.16 18.16 -6.17
CA HIS A 375 9.67 17.38 -5.04
C HIS A 375 9.17 16.00 -5.47
N LEU A 376 8.32 15.96 -6.50
CA LEU A 376 7.75 14.70 -6.99
C LEU A 376 8.81 13.78 -7.59
N LEU A 377 9.90 14.33 -8.12
CA LEU A 377 11.04 13.58 -8.65
C LEU A 377 12.06 13.19 -7.58
N ALA A 378 11.99 13.77 -6.38
CA ALA A 378 12.90 13.48 -5.30
C ALA A 378 12.71 12.06 -4.76
N SER A 379 13.82 11.44 -4.40
CA SER A 379 13.87 10.10 -3.82
C SER A 379 15.20 9.91 -3.10
N VAL A 380 15.17 9.16 -1.99
CA VAL A 380 16.40 8.77 -1.30
C VAL A 380 17.09 7.68 -2.13
N TYR A 381 18.20 8.03 -2.78
CA TYR A 381 18.98 7.09 -3.60
C TYR A 381 20.19 6.50 -2.87
N GLY A 382 20.55 7.09 -1.72
CA GLY A 382 21.70 6.65 -0.94
C GLY A 382 21.77 7.36 0.41
N ARG A 383 22.63 6.84 1.28
CA ARG A 383 22.94 7.43 2.58
C ARG A 383 24.44 7.52 2.72
N VAL A 384 24.93 8.69 3.09
CA VAL A 384 26.32 8.90 3.48
C VAL A 384 26.30 9.10 4.99
N ASP A 385 26.92 8.17 5.71
CA ASP A 385 26.80 8.02 7.16
C ASP A 385 25.33 7.90 7.60
N VAL A 386 24.78 8.97 8.20
CA VAL A 386 23.40 9.04 8.70
C VAL A 386 22.50 9.86 7.77
N MET A 387 23.07 10.67 6.88
CA MET A 387 22.33 11.66 6.09
C MET A 387 21.70 11.03 4.84
N PRO A 388 20.37 11.13 4.67
CA PRO A 388 19.70 10.70 3.44
C PRO A 388 19.98 11.66 2.28
N MET A 389 20.43 11.11 1.15
CA MET A 389 20.74 11.88 -0.07
C MET A 389 19.60 11.78 -1.07
N GLY A 390 19.22 12.91 -1.66
CA GLY A 390 18.24 12.98 -2.76
C GLY A 390 16.79 13.25 -2.35
N LYS A 391 16.49 13.30 -1.05
CA LYS A 391 15.18 13.76 -0.55
C LYS A 391 15.01 15.27 -0.75
N LEU A 392 13.78 15.72 -0.92
CA LEU A 392 13.46 17.15 -0.94
C LEU A 392 12.10 17.34 -0.26
N SER A 393 12.09 17.60 1.04
CA SER A 393 10.85 17.98 1.74
C SER A 393 10.56 19.47 1.52
N ILE A 394 9.33 19.78 1.11
CA ILE A 394 8.93 21.16 0.79
C ILE A 394 7.83 21.60 1.72
N ASN A 395 7.94 22.83 2.22
CA ASN A 395 6.84 23.53 2.85
C ASN A 395 6.38 24.68 1.96
N PHE A 396 5.14 24.61 1.46
CA PHE A 396 4.46 25.76 0.88
C PHE A 396 3.80 26.57 2.00
N SER A 397 4.25 27.81 2.17
CA SER A 397 3.68 28.77 3.12
C SER A 397 2.84 29.82 2.41
N ASN A 398 2.03 30.57 3.15
CA ASN A 398 1.00 31.48 2.60
C ASN A 398 -0.03 30.73 1.73
N CYS A 399 -0.36 29.48 2.08
CA CYS A 399 -1.48 28.78 1.49
C CYS A 399 -2.80 29.40 1.97
N PRO A 400 -3.90 29.31 1.20
CA PRO A 400 -5.22 29.71 1.66
C PRO A 400 -5.61 28.93 2.93
N SER A 401 -6.12 29.62 3.95
CA SER A 401 -6.49 29.07 5.27
C SER A 401 -7.79 28.22 5.22
N THR A 402 -7.85 27.28 4.27
CA THR A 402 -9.03 26.43 4.02
C THR A 402 -8.57 24.99 3.77
N SER A 403 -9.10 24.03 4.53
CA SER A 403 -8.84 22.59 4.34
C SER A 403 -9.28 22.04 2.98
N VAL A 404 -10.15 22.77 2.26
CA VAL A 404 -10.51 22.43 0.88
C VAL A 404 -9.29 22.48 -0.04
N TYR A 405 -8.34 23.41 0.21
CA TYR A 405 -7.14 23.51 -0.62
C TYR A 405 -6.24 22.28 -0.47
N SER A 406 -6.00 21.82 0.76
CA SER A 406 -5.20 20.62 1.02
C SER A 406 -5.82 19.37 0.41
N GLN A 407 -7.15 19.25 0.45
CA GLN A 407 -7.89 18.19 -0.23
C GLN A 407 -7.75 18.23 -1.75
N LEU A 408 -7.84 19.42 -2.37
CA LEU A 408 -7.70 19.58 -3.82
C LEU A 408 -6.27 19.28 -4.29
N ILE A 409 -5.26 19.71 -3.54
CA ILE A 409 -3.85 19.35 -3.82
C ILE A 409 -3.66 17.84 -3.67
N HIS A 410 -4.18 17.23 -2.60
CA HIS A 410 -4.13 15.79 -2.43
C HIS A 410 -4.81 15.03 -3.59
N GLN A 411 -5.95 15.51 -4.09
CA GLN A 411 -6.62 14.92 -5.26
C GLN A 411 -5.77 15.04 -6.53
N LEU A 412 -5.19 16.20 -6.79
CA LEU A 412 -4.30 16.42 -7.92
C LEU A 412 -3.07 15.50 -7.84
N LEU A 413 -2.40 15.42 -6.69
CA LEU A 413 -1.25 14.56 -6.50
C LEU A 413 -1.62 13.08 -6.61
N SER A 414 -2.75 12.67 -6.03
CA SER A 414 -3.24 11.29 -6.12
C SER A 414 -3.51 10.85 -7.56
N ALA A 415 -3.85 11.78 -8.47
CA ALA A 415 -4.01 11.48 -9.89
C ALA A 415 -2.67 11.25 -10.60
N LEU A 416 -1.56 11.74 -10.06
CA LEU A 416 -0.21 11.72 -10.68
C LEU A 416 0.71 10.65 -10.09
N VAL A 417 0.69 10.47 -8.76
CA VAL A 417 1.57 9.53 -8.06
C VAL A 417 0.89 8.20 -7.78
N THR A 418 1.67 7.16 -7.47
CA THR A 418 1.18 5.80 -7.22
C THR A 418 0.66 5.61 -5.80
N LYS A 419 1.15 6.42 -4.85
CA LYS A 419 0.81 6.33 -3.43
C LYS A 419 0.76 7.72 -2.82
N CYS A 420 -0.35 8.09 -2.19
CA CYS A 420 -0.57 9.41 -1.63
C CYS A 420 -1.44 9.31 -0.38
N HIS A 421 -1.08 10.05 0.67
CA HIS A 421 -1.89 10.18 1.88
C HIS A 421 -1.90 11.62 2.38
N LEU A 422 -3.09 12.12 2.73
CA LEU A 422 -3.29 13.41 3.38
C LEU A 422 -3.37 13.23 4.89
N LEU A 423 -2.46 13.85 5.63
CA LEU A 423 -2.42 13.88 7.09
C LEU A 423 -2.76 15.29 7.61
N PRO A 424 -3.99 15.52 8.11
CA PRO A 424 -4.32 16.75 8.81
C PRO A 424 -3.67 16.79 10.20
N ILE A 425 -2.87 17.81 10.47
CA ILE A 425 -2.22 18.05 11.78
C ILE A 425 -3.22 18.73 12.74
N SER A 426 -4.38 18.08 12.94
CA SER A 426 -5.35 18.50 13.94
C SER A 426 -4.93 18.03 15.33
N LEU A 427 -5.34 18.74 16.39
CA LEU A 427 -5.08 18.32 17.77
C LEU A 427 -5.61 16.91 18.07
N HIS A 428 -6.76 16.55 17.48
CA HIS A 428 -7.35 15.22 17.62
C HIS A 428 -6.44 14.15 17.00
N ASN A 429 -6.02 14.34 15.75
CA ASN A 429 -5.17 13.36 15.06
C ASN A 429 -3.83 13.21 15.75
N MET A 430 -3.21 14.32 16.15
CA MET A 430 -1.91 14.30 16.81
C MET A 430 -1.96 13.60 18.18
N ASN A 431 -3.04 13.72 18.94
CA ASN A 431 -3.12 13.12 20.27
C ASN A 431 -3.65 11.68 20.28
N ASN A 432 -4.39 11.25 19.26
CA ASN A 432 -5.08 9.94 19.24
C ASN A 432 -4.52 8.94 18.23
N LEU A 433 -3.95 9.41 17.12
CA LEU A 433 -3.33 8.50 16.16
C LEU A 433 -1.97 8.04 16.65
N ARG A 434 -1.60 6.82 16.29
CA ARG A 434 -0.25 6.30 16.53
C ARG A 434 0.59 6.49 15.28
N PHE A 435 1.69 7.24 15.39
CA PHE A 435 2.57 7.47 14.23
C PHE A 435 3.69 6.43 14.14
N SER A 436 4.31 6.10 15.28
CA SER A 436 5.36 5.09 15.37
C SER A 436 4.78 3.70 15.68
N PRO A 437 5.21 2.64 14.97
CA PRO A 437 4.86 1.27 15.32
C PRO A 437 5.33 0.89 16.73
N ARG A 438 4.60 -0.01 17.38
CA ARG A 438 4.89 -0.50 18.73
C ARG A 438 4.77 -2.01 18.81
N LYS A 439 5.78 -2.68 19.35
CA LYS A 439 5.71 -4.13 19.63
C LYS A 439 4.73 -4.36 20.78
N ASP A 440 3.73 -5.18 20.51
CA ASP A 440 2.86 -5.74 21.50
C ASP A 440 3.40 -7.09 21.95
N TYR A 441 3.73 -7.20 23.23
CA TYR A 441 4.30 -8.40 23.82
C TYR A 441 3.23 -9.41 24.23
N THR A 442 1.96 -9.02 24.38
CA THR A 442 0.91 -9.98 24.75
C THR A 442 0.39 -10.73 23.53
N ALA A 443 0.23 -10.02 22.42
CA ALA A 443 -0.11 -10.60 21.13
C ALA A 443 1.11 -10.99 20.26
N ASN A 444 2.33 -10.78 20.77
CA ASN A 444 3.62 -10.95 20.08
C ASN A 444 3.66 -10.39 18.64
N ARG A 445 2.93 -9.30 18.37
CA ARG A 445 2.82 -8.68 17.04
C ARG A 445 3.27 -7.23 17.05
N LEU A 446 3.76 -6.75 15.91
CA LEU A 446 4.00 -5.32 15.72
C LEU A 446 2.68 -4.61 15.45
N GLN A 447 2.23 -3.79 16.39
CA GLN A 447 1.10 -2.91 16.13
C GLN A 447 1.56 -1.76 15.23
N SER A 448 0.79 -1.52 14.17
CA SER A 448 1.15 -0.56 13.14
C SER A 448 1.08 0.88 13.64
N GLY A 449 1.82 1.74 12.95
CA GLY A 449 1.75 3.18 13.10
C GLY A 449 1.62 3.83 11.74
N LEU A 450 1.04 5.02 11.68
CA LEU A 450 0.74 5.76 10.45
C LEU A 450 1.98 5.96 9.56
N LEU A 451 3.17 6.09 10.15
CA LEU A 451 4.42 6.29 9.41
C LEU A 451 5.05 4.98 8.90
N GLN A 452 4.42 3.84 9.15
CA GLN A 452 4.82 2.55 8.56
C GLN A 452 4.41 2.49 7.08
N LEU A 453 5.14 3.23 6.26
CA LEU A 453 4.86 3.44 4.85
C LEU A 453 5.96 2.83 3.97
N SER A 454 5.58 2.36 2.80
CA SER A 454 6.52 1.83 1.81
C SER A 454 7.28 2.94 1.07
N SER A 455 8.45 2.61 0.53
CA SER A 455 9.32 3.53 -0.23
C SER A 455 8.60 4.21 -1.40
N GLY A 456 8.68 5.53 -1.50
CA GLY A 456 8.08 6.36 -2.55
C GLY A 456 6.64 6.78 -2.30
N THR A 457 6.14 6.66 -1.05
CA THR A 457 4.83 7.22 -0.67
C THR A 457 4.90 8.73 -0.54
N GLU A 458 3.90 9.42 -1.10
CA GLU A 458 3.70 10.87 -0.94
C GLU A 458 2.85 11.14 0.30
N LEU A 459 3.38 11.90 1.26
CA LEU A 459 2.69 12.31 2.47
C LEU A 459 2.45 13.82 2.41
N VAL A 460 1.20 14.20 2.21
CA VAL A 460 0.75 15.61 2.23
C VAL A 460 0.33 15.94 3.66
N ILE A 461 1.06 16.87 4.27
CA ILE A 461 0.82 17.34 5.63
C ILE A 461 0.02 18.64 5.54
N ASP A 462 -1.18 18.64 6.13
CA ASP A 462 -2.03 19.81 6.23
C ASP A 462 -1.89 20.44 7.62
N GLU A 463 -1.03 21.46 7.72
CA GLU A 463 -0.90 22.27 8.93
C GLU A 463 -2.05 23.29 9.07
N MET A 464 -2.94 23.43 8.09
CA MET A 464 -4.10 24.34 8.17
C MET A 464 -5.21 23.81 9.07
N ALA A 465 -5.15 22.53 9.38
CA ALA A 465 -5.95 21.92 10.43
C ALA A 465 -5.39 22.19 11.85
N LEU A 466 -4.21 22.83 11.99
CA LEU A 466 -3.60 23.09 13.28
C LEU A 466 -4.38 24.15 14.05
N GLN A 467 -4.81 23.79 15.26
CA GLN A 467 -5.57 24.66 16.15
C GLN A 467 -4.77 24.91 17.43
N GLN A 468 -5.02 26.06 18.07
CA GLN A 468 -4.44 26.35 19.38
C GLN A 468 -4.96 25.33 20.40
N GLY A 469 -4.04 24.68 21.11
CA GLY A 469 -4.35 23.72 22.16
C GLY A 469 -3.11 23.03 22.69
N GLN A 470 -3.29 22.09 23.61
CA GLN A 470 -2.18 21.35 24.22
C GLN A 470 -2.06 19.95 23.60
N LEU A 471 -0.82 19.61 23.25
CA LEU A 471 -0.46 18.25 22.85
C LEU A 471 -0.22 17.42 24.10
N ASN A 472 -0.77 16.21 24.13
CA ASN A 472 -0.45 15.24 25.16
C ASN A 472 0.97 14.66 24.91
N PRO A 473 1.54 13.88 25.86
CA PRO A 473 2.87 13.29 25.66
C PRO A 473 3.01 12.47 24.38
N ASP A 474 1.92 11.81 23.93
CA ASP A 474 1.92 11.04 22.69
C ASP A 474 1.90 11.93 21.44
N GLY A 475 1.21 13.07 21.49
CA GLY A 475 1.23 14.10 20.46
C GLY A 475 2.61 14.73 20.29
N VAL A 476 3.34 14.93 21.39
CA VAL A 476 4.75 15.38 21.32
C VAL A 476 5.62 14.33 20.65
N LYS A 477 5.46 13.04 21.00
CA LYS A 477 6.16 11.93 20.32
C LYS A 477 5.81 11.87 18.83
N ASN A 478 4.55 12.08 18.47
CA ASN A 478 4.08 12.06 17.09
C ASN A 478 4.71 13.20 16.26
N ILE A 479 4.82 14.42 16.81
CA ILE A 479 5.57 15.51 16.15
C ILE A 479 7.05 15.16 16.00
N GLN A 480 7.67 14.58 17.04
CA GLN A 480 9.06 14.18 16.98
C GLN A 480 9.28 13.09 15.91
N ALA A 481 8.37 12.12 15.81
CA ALA A 481 8.40 11.07 14.78
C ALA A 481 8.29 11.66 13.37
N LEU A 482 7.40 12.64 13.14
CA LEU A 482 7.32 13.37 11.88
C LEU A 482 8.62 14.14 11.58
N GLY A 483 9.18 14.84 12.57
CA GLY A 483 10.44 15.55 12.41
C GLY A 483 11.58 14.60 12.02
N ASN A 484 11.66 13.43 12.66
CA ASN A 484 12.64 12.40 12.34
C ASN A 484 12.44 11.83 10.92
N LEU A 485 11.20 11.60 10.49
CA LEU A 485 10.89 11.16 9.13
C LEU A 485 11.30 12.23 8.10
N ILE A 486 10.99 13.50 8.35
CA ILE A 486 11.32 14.60 7.45
C ILE A 486 12.83 14.78 7.31
N THR A 487 13.54 14.89 8.43
CA THR A 487 14.97 15.22 8.44
C THR A 487 15.84 14.00 8.12
N TRP A 488 15.56 12.85 8.74
CA TRP A 488 16.44 11.68 8.69
C TRP A 488 15.93 10.56 7.79
N GLN A 489 14.67 10.63 7.34
CA GLN A 489 14.02 9.57 6.59
C GLN A 489 14.10 8.25 7.37
N LYS A 490 13.73 8.29 8.65
CA LYS A 490 13.71 7.15 9.55
C LYS A 490 12.44 7.15 10.39
N VAL A 491 11.97 5.96 10.74
CA VAL A 491 10.86 5.76 11.66
C VAL A 491 11.36 4.91 12.82
N GLU A 492 11.17 5.41 14.02
CA GLU A 492 11.58 4.76 15.27
C GLU A 492 10.47 3.82 15.72
N TYR A 493 10.78 2.53 15.83
CA TYR A 493 9.86 1.49 16.26
C TYR A 493 10.07 1.25 17.76
N ASP A 494 8.97 1.26 18.51
CA ASP A 494 8.99 1.12 19.97
C ASP A 494 8.83 -0.34 20.38
N PHE A 495 9.92 -0.98 20.79
CA PHE A 495 9.91 -2.33 21.35
C PHE A 495 9.77 -2.31 22.89
N SER A 496 9.19 -1.26 23.47
CA SER A 496 8.99 -1.03 24.92
C SER A 496 10.27 -0.90 25.77
N TYR A 497 11.25 -1.79 25.59
CA TYR A 497 12.53 -1.81 26.31
C TYR A 497 13.67 -1.16 25.52
N HIS A 498 13.55 -1.15 24.20
CA HIS A 498 14.48 -0.49 23.30
C HIS A 498 13.71 0.09 22.11
N ARG A 499 14.38 0.96 21.38
CA ARG A 499 13.83 1.57 20.17
C ARG A 499 14.78 1.36 19.01
N GLN A 500 14.23 1.01 17.86
CA GLN A 500 15.01 0.68 16.68
C GLN A 500 14.60 1.57 15.51
N ASP A 501 15.59 2.17 14.85
CA ASP A 501 15.37 2.98 13.67
C ASP A 501 15.26 2.12 12.41
N PHE A 502 14.14 2.23 11.71
CA PHE A 502 13.97 1.69 10.37
C PHE A 502 14.11 2.81 9.34
N HIS A 503 14.84 2.55 8.26
CA HIS A 503 14.98 3.49 7.17
C HIS A 503 13.66 3.60 6.37
N ALA A 504 13.29 4.83 6.05
CA ALA A 504 12.17 5.17 5.20
C ALA A 504 12.64 5.92 3.95
N ASN A 505 11.75 6.04 2.98
CA ASN A 505 11.89 6.87 1.78
C ASN A 505 10.50 7.41 1.43
N VAL A 506 10.10 8.50 2.08
CA VAL A 506 8.77 9.11 1.98
C VAL A 506 8.94 10.56 1.53
N SER A 507 8.24 10.94 0.47
CA SER A 507 8.19 12.32 -0.02
C SER A 507 7.18 13.10 0.81
N ILE A 508 7.61 14.23 1.38
CA ILE A 508 6.80 14.99 2.33
C ILE A 508 6.56 16.41 1.83
N LEU A 509 5.29 16.73 1.62
CA LEU A 509 4.82 18.05 1.23
C LEU A 509 4.02 18.65 2.38
N THR A 510 4.47 19.78 2.92
CA THR A 510 3.78 20.51 3.99
C THR A 510 3.06 21.72 3.41
N LEU A 511 1.79 21.89 3.78
CA LEU A 511 0.97 23.06 3.43
C LEU A 511 0.71 23.86 4.71
N SER A 512 1.15 25.12 4.71
CA SER A 512 1.07 26.01 5.86
C SER A 512 0.64 27.44 5.47
N GLU A 513 0.13 28.18 6.45
CA GLU A 513 -0.40 29.55 6.33
C GLU A 513 0.74 30.51 6.60
N GLY A 514 1.63 30.15 7.54
CA GLY A 514 2.81 30.91 7.90
C GLY A 514 4.00 30.02 8.17
N LYS A 515 4.72 30.30 9.26
CA LYS A 515 5.89 29.51 9.65
C LYS A 515 5.46 28.15 10.19
N SER A 516 5.88 27.09 9.49
CA SER A 516 5.61 25.71 9.91
C SER A 516 6.29 25.35 11.23
N ILE A 517 5.64 24.47 11.98
CA ILE A 517 6.17 23.85 13.20
C ILE A 517 7.12 22.69 12.90
N LEU A 518 7.00 22.11 11.70
CA LEU A 518 7.78 20.98 11.24
C LEU A 518 9.05 21.47 10.53
N PRO A 519 10.14 20.68 10.58
CA PRO A 519 11.30 20.96 9.75
C PRO A 519 10.95 20.78 8.27
N SER A 520 11.68 21.48 7.39
CA SER A 520 11.58 21.30 5.94
C SER A 520 12.93 21.60 5.30
N ASP A 521 13.30 20.85 4.26
CA ASP A 521 14.53 21.13 3.50
C ASP A 521 14.40 22.44 2.71
N CYS A 522 13.20 22.77 2.23
CA CYS A 522 12.94 23.96 1.46
C CYS A 522 11.60 24.62 1.84
N LEU A 523 11.67 25.84 2.38
CA LEU A 523 10.51 26.71 2.56
C LEU A 523 10.28 27.56 1.30
N VAL A 524 9.09 27.46 0.72
CA VAL A 524 8.67 28.22 -0.46
C VAL A 524 7.41 29.03 -0.12
N PRO A 525 7.53 30.34 0.15
CA PRO A 525 6.38 31.22 0.28
C PRO A 525 5.68 31.37 -1.08
N LEU A 526 4.39 31.00 -1.14
CA LEU A 526 3.59 31.11 -2.35
C LEU A 526 3.37 32.58 -2.70
N CYS A 527 3.69 32.93 -3.95
CA CYS A 527 3.40 34.22 -4.53
C CYS A 527 2.11 34.11 -5.37
N GLN A 528 0.96 34.24 -4.70
CA GLN A 528 -0.34 34.14 -5.34
C GLN A 528 -0.55 35.31 -6.30
N LYS A 529 -0.49 35.05 -7.61
CA LYS A 529 -0.79 36.05 -8.65
C LYS A 529 -2.28 36.10 -8.98
N ILE A 530 -2.95 34.98 -8.75
CA ILE A 530 -4.38 34.79 -8.99
C ILE A 530 -5.03 34.52 -7.64
N MET A 531 -6.06 35.28 -7.29
CA MET A 531 -6.90 35.00 -6.13
C MET A 531 -8.26 34.50 -6.61
N PRO A 532 -8.48 33.17 -6.69
CA PRO A 532 -9.74 32.64 -7.16
C PRO A 532 -10.84 32.85 -6.12
N GLU A 533 -12.01 33.33 -6.56
CA GLU A 533 -13.20 33.46 -5.71
C GLU A 533 -13.72 32.09 -5.23
N ASN A 534 -13.58 31.05 -6.07
CA ASN A 534 -13.96 29.68 -5.75
C ASN A 534 -12.84 28.70 -6.09
N LEU A 535 -12.25 28.09 -5.06
CA LEU A 535 -11.15 27.14 -5.20
C LEU A 535 -11.52 25.88 -6.00
N ARG A 536 -12.75 25.36 -5.85
CA ARG A 536 -13.16 24.15 -6.57
C ARG A 536 -13.27 24.41 -8.07
N LEU A 537 -13.93 25.50 -8.44
CA LEU A 537 -14.04 25.90 -9.85
C LEU A 537 -12.67 26.18 -10.45
N HIS A 538 -11.76 26.80 -9.69
CA HIS A 538 -10.38 27.02 -10.12
C HIS A 538 -9.68 25.70 -10.51
N PHE A 539 -9.84 24.65 -9.73
CA PHE A 539 -9.28 23.33 -10.03
C PHE A 539 -10.01 22.61 -11.17
N THR A 540 -11.33 22.79 -11.34
CA THR A 540 -12.10 22.23 -12.47
C THR A 540 -11.57 22.71 -13.84
N PHE A 541 -10.95 23.90 -13.93
CA PHE A 541 -10.30 24.34 -15.17
C PHE A 541 -9.12 23.45 -15.61
N LEU A 542 -8.59 22.61 -14.71
CA LEU A 542 -7.56 21.63 -15.05
C LEU A 542 -8.12 20.37 -15.70
N ASP A 543 -9.40 20.04 -15.48
CA ASP A 543 -10.01 18.78 -15.96
C ASP A 543 -9.83 18.56 -17.47
N PRO A 544 -10.00 19.57 -18.37
CA PRO A 544 -9.78 19.40 -19.80
C PRO A 544 -8.31 19.09 -20.17
N LYS A 545 -7.36 19.46 -19.29
CA LYS A 545 -5.92 19.19 -19.47
C LYS A 545 -5.52 17.85 -18.88
N LEU A 546 -6.15 17.43 -17.80
CA LEU A 546 -5.91 16.15 -17.11
C LEU A 546 -6.56 14.97 -17.85
N THR A 547 -6.30 14.87 -19.16
CA THR A 547 -6.79 13.75 -19.97
C THR A 547 -6.11 12.43 -19.57
N PRO A 548 -6.77 11.27 -19.76
CA PRO A 548 -6.17 9.97 -19.43
C PRO A 548 -4.84 9.70 -20.15
N ASP A 549 -4.68 10.15 -21.39
CA ASP A 549 -3.42 10.01 -22.15
C ASP A 549 -2.31 10.86 -21.52
N PHE A 550 -2.59 12.13 -21.22
CA PHE A 550 -1.65 13.02 -20.54
C PHE A 550 -1.23 12.45 -19.17
N LEU A 551 -2.19 12.01 -18.37
CA LEU A 551 -1.91 11.40 -17.05
C LEU A 551 -1.04 10.15 -17.19
N THR A 552 -1.31 9.28 -18.16
CA THR A 552 -0.49 8.08 -18.41
C THR A 552 0.94 8.44 -18.77
N LYS A 553 1.14 9.45 -19.63
CA LYS A 553 2.47 9.97 -19.98
C LYS A 553 3.19 10.57 -18.77
N VAL A 554 2.51 11.38 -17.95
CA VAL A 554 3.09 11.97 -16.74
C VAL A 554 3.43 10.89 -15.71
N ARG A 555 2.56 9.92 -15.46
CA ARG A 555 2.82 8.79 -14.55
C ARG A 555 4.04 7.99 -14.98
N THR A 556 4.14 7.69 -16.27
CA THR A 556 5.30 7.01 -16.87
C THR A 556 6.57 7.85 -16.70
N TYR A 557 6.49 9.16 -16.97
CA TYR A 557 7.59 10.10 -16.77
C TYR A 557 8.09 10.15 -15.32
N LEU A 558 7.20 10.35 -14.35
CA LEU A 558 7.56 10.41 -12.94
C LEU A 558 8.17 9.08 -12.46
N GLY A 559 7.61 7.96 -12.89
CA GLY A 559 8.11 6.62 -12.57
C GLY A 559 9.51 6.35 -13.13
N LEU A 560 9.72 6.59 -14.43
CA LEU A 560 11.01 6.37 -15.09
C LEU A 560 12.10 7.27 -14.52
N THR A 561 11.77 8.53 -14.25
CA THR A 561 12.76 9.51 -13.77
C THR A 561 13.32 9.13 -12.41
N LYS A 562 12.52 8.50 -11.54
CA LYS A 562 12.98 8.00 -10.23
C LYS A 562 13.94 6.82 -10.32
N LEU A 563 13.95 6.09 -11.44
CA LEU A 563 14.82 4.95 -11.71
C LEU A 563 16.12 5.34 -12.45
N LEU A 564 16.24 6.59 -12.90
CA LEU A 564 17.43 7.06 -13.59
C LEU A 564 18.63 7.18 -12.64
N SER A 565 19.79 6.72 -13.10
CA SER A 565 21.06 6.99 -12.45
C SER A 565 21.56 8.39 -12.81
N TYR A 566 22.06 9.11 -11.80
CA TYR A 566 22.64 10.45 -11.96
C TYR A 566 24.12 10.41 -11.65
N CYS A 567 24.93 11.09 -12.46
CA CYS A 567 26.36 11.20 -12.26
C CYS A 567 26.83 12.65 -12.46
N LEU A 568 27.68 13.12 -11.55
CA LEU A 568 28.33 14.43 -11.67
C LEU A 568 29.68 14.24 -12.38
N THR A 569 29.84 14.84 -13.55
CA THR A 569 31.11 14.80 -14.30
C THR A 569 32.15 15.71 -13.64
N GLU A 570 33.44 15.35 -13.76
CA GLU A 570 34.55 16.10 -13.14
C GLU A 570 34.59 17.58 -13.58
N ASP A 571 34.25 17.86 -14.84
CA ASP A 571 34.25 19.22 -15.38
C ASP A 571 33.24 20.13 -14.65
N ILE A 572 32.05 19.62 -14.40
CA ILE A 572 31.00 20.39 -13.73
C ILE A 572 31.25 20.43 -12.23
N GLN A 573 31.81 19.37 -11.65
CA GLN A 573 32.23 19.37 -10.25
C GLN A 573 33.24 20.48 -9.96
N LYS A 574 34.24 20.69 -10.84
CA LYS A 574 35.19 21.81 -10.73
C LYS A 574 34.49 23.16 -10.80
N VAL A 575 33.60 23.35 -11.77
CA VAL A 575 32.83 24.61 -11.90
C VAL A 575 31.99 24.91 -10.66
N ILE A 576 31.31 23.90 -10.11
CA ILE A 576 30.51 24.04 -8.89
C ILE A 576 31.40 24.37 -7.69
N GLN A 577 32.55 23.71 -7.57
CA GLN A 577 33.51 23.95 -6.49
C GLN A 577 34.08 25.37 -6.54
N ASP A 578 34.51 25.84 -7.70
CA ASP A 578 35.05 27.18 -7.89
C ASP A 578 34.00 28.25 -7.57
N ASP A 579 32.76 28.06 -8.05
CA ASP A 579 31.64 28.97 -7.81
C ASP A 579 31.23 28.99 -6.33
N PHE A 580 31.27 27.84 -5.63
CA PHE A 580 31.05 27.79 -4.18
C PHE A 580 32.11 28.55 -3.39
N VAL A 581 33.38 28.41 -3.78
CA VAL A 581 34.50 29.15 -3.18
C VAL A 581 34.35 30.65 -3.42
N GLU A 582 33.95 31.05 -4.63
CA GLU A 582 33.72 32.45 -4.99
C GLU A 582 32.55 33.06 -4.19
N LEU A 583 31.43 32.36 -4.06
CA LEU A 583 30.28 32.81 -3.28
C LEU A 583 30.64 33.03 -1.80
N ARG A 584 31.44 32.14 -1.20
CA ARG A 584 31.89 32.29 0.20
C ARG A 584 32.93 33.38 0.40
N LYS A 585 33.74 33.67 -0.62
CA LYS A 585 34.68 34.81 -0.59
C LYS A 585 33.94 36.14 -0.57
N ASN A 586 32.84 36.24 -1.31
CA ASN A 586 32.07 37.48 -1.42
C ASN A 586 31.18 37.74 -0.20
N ASP A 587 30.57 36.69 0.37
CA ASP A 587 29.79 36.79 1.62
C ASP A 587 29.69 35.44 2.33
N THR A 588 30.42 35.29 3.44
CA THR A 588 30.50 34.03 4.19
C THR A 588 29.16 33.61 4.82
N LYS A 589 28.22 34.54 5.04
CA LYS A 589 26.91 34.24 5.64
C LYS A 589 25.84 33.83 4.63
N ASN A 590 26.08 34.00 3.34
CA ASN A 590 25.05 33.84 2.32
C ASN A 590 24.87 32.38 1.84
N MET A 591 25.87 31.51 2.10
CA MET A 591 25.91 30.11 1.65
C MET A 591 26.36 29.14 2.75
N THR A 592 25.39 28.52 3.41
CA THR A 592 25.64 27.44 4.38
C THR A 592 26.00 26.12 3.66
N VAL A 593 26.43 25.12 4.43
CA VAL A 593 26.68 23.78 3.88
C VAL A 593 25.34 23.14 3.43
N ASP A 594 24.28 23.33 4.21
CA ASP A 594 22.94 22.83 3.89
C ASP A 594 22.37 23.49 2.61
N ASP A 595 22.57 24.80 2.45
CA ASP A 595 22.19 25.51 1.22
C ASP A 595 22.91 24.94 -0.01
N PHE A 596 24.19 24.60 0.14
CA PHE A 596 24.96 24.00 -0.95
C PHE A 596 24.49 22.57 -1.26
N HIS A 597 24.18 21.77 -0.24
CA HIS A 597 23.57 20.45 -0.45
C HIS A 597 22.21 20.56 -1.15
N LEU A 598 21.38 21.54 -0.77
CA LEU A 598 20.12 21.81 -1.44
C LEU A 598 20.34 22.19 -2.91
N HIS A 599 21.31 23.06 -3.21
CA HIS A 599 21.65 23.42 -4.59
C HIS A 599 22.08 22.21 -5.44
N LEU A 600 22.95 21.35 -4.89
CA LEU A 600 23.37 20.12 -5.57
C LEU A 600 22.18 19.20 -5.85
N ASN A 601 21.30 19.04 -4.86
CA ASN A 601 20.12 18.20 -5.02
C ASN A 601 19.14 18.79 -6.05
N LEU A 602 18.87 20.09 -5.99
CA LEU A 602 18.03 20.79 -6.97
C LEU A 602 18.60 20.68 -8.38
N VAL A 603 19.91 20.78 -8.56
CA VAL A 603 20.51 20.62 -9.90
C VAL A 603 20.39 19.19 -10.40
N ARG A 604 20.59 18.19 -9.54
CA ARG A 604 20.28 16.80 -9.88
C ARG A 604 18.83 16.65 -10.31
N LEU A 605 17.86 17.13 -9.52
CA LEU A 605 16.43 17.00 -9.81
C LEU A 605 16.04 17.75 -11.08
N MET A 606 16.59 18.94 -11.32
CA MET A 606 16.36 19.70 -12.55
C MET A 606 16.93 18.97 -13.77
N SER A 607 18.09 18.33 -13.67
CA SER A 607 18.65 17.52 -14.76
C SER A 607 17.79 16.29 -15.05
N LEU A 608 17.42 15.56 -14.00
CA LEU A 608 16.53 14.41 -14.10
C LEU A 608 15.17 14.80 -14.69
N SER A 609 14.66 15.99 -14.39
CA SER A 609 13.40 16.45 -14.95
C SER A 609 13.44 16.66 -16.48
N HIS A 610 14.63 16.87 -17.05
CA HIS A 610 14.85 16.90 -18.50
C HIS A 610 15.30 15.54 -19.06
N LEU A 611 15.24 14.47 -18.26
CA LEU A 611 15.74 13.13 -18.57
C LEU A 611 17.25 13.11 -18.89
N GLN A 612 18.01 14.03 -18.29
CA GLN A 612 19.47 14.09 -18.40
C GLN A 612 20.11 13.45 -17.17
N THR A 613 21.06 12.54 -17.39
CA THR A 613 21.81 11.85 -16.32
C THR A 613 23.01 12.64 -15.82
N THR A 614 23.44 13.65 -16.59
CA THR A 614 24.52 14.58 -16.25
C THR A 614 23.98 16.01 -16.22
N PRO A 615 24.42 16.86 -15.29
CA PRO A 615 23.97 18.24 -15.25
C PRO A 615 24.53 19.09 -16.39
N ASP A 616 23.87 20.22 -16.64
CA ASP A 616 24.33 21.24 -17.60
C ASP A 616 24.63 22.55 -16.86
N LEU A 617 25.60 23.33 -17.35
CA LEU A 617 25.94 24.63 -16.77
C LEU A 617 24.75 25.62 -16.79
N LYS A 618 23.87 25.50 -17.78
CA LYS A 618 22.63 26.29 -17.87
C LYS A 618 21.69 25.97 -16.70
N LEU A 619 21.55 24.69 -16.36
CA LEU A 619 20.72 24.23 -15.23
C LEU A 619 21.32 24.67 -13.90
N TRP A 620 22.63 24.59 -13.72
CA TRP A 620 23.32 25.13 -12.53
C TRP A 620 22.99 26.62 -12.31
N ARG A 621 23.11 27.44 -13.37
CA ARG A 621 22.75 28.87 -13.29
C ARG A 621 21.26 29.09 -13.00
N ARG A 622 20.38 28.26 -13.57
CA ARG A 622 18.93 28.33 -13.33
C ARG A 622 18.60 28.05 -11.87
N VAL A 623 19.18 27.01 -11.26
CA VAL A 623 18.97 26.71 -9.83
C VAL A 623 19.45 27.85 -8.94
N LYS A 624 20.62 28.44 -9.22
CA LYS A 624 21.07 29.64 -8.50
C LYS A 624 20.09 30.81 -8.58
N ALA A 625 19.46 31.00 -9.75
CA ALA A 625 18.43 32.03 -9.91
C ALA A 625 17.15 31.72 -9.10
N MET A 626 16.68 30.47 -9.16
CA MET A 626 15.52 30.00 -8.39
C MET A 626 15.72 30.14 -6.88
N GLU A 627 16.90 29.78 -6.38
CA GLU A 627 17.22 29.87 -4.96
C GLU A 627 17.40 31.32 -4.50
N ARG A 628 17.97 32.19 -5.35
CA ARG A 628 18.02 33.63 -5.06
C ARG A 628 16.61 34.22 -4.95
N GLU A 629 15.73 33.89 -5.89
CA GLU A 629 14.34 34.36 -5.88
C GLU A 629 13.60 33.85 -4.63
N ARG A 630 13.74 32.56 -4.31
CA ARG A 630 13.15 31.97 -3.10
C ARG A 630 13.64 32.64 -1.82
N LYS A 631 14.96 32.82 -1.66
CA LYS A 631 15.56 33.51 -0.50
C LYS A 631 15.05 34.95 -0.37
N CYS A 632 14.87 35.67 -1.48
CA CYS A 632 14.24 36.99 -1.46
C CYS A 632 12.80 36.95 -0.94
N ARG A 633 11.98 35.97 -1.36
CA ARG A 633 10.59 35.82 -0.88
C ARG A 633 10.53 35.50 0.61
N VAL A 634 11.41 34.61 1.09
CA VAL A 634 11.50 34.27 2.52
C VAL A 634 11.87 35.50 3.36
N ALA A 635 12.81 36.32 2.89
CA ALA A 635 13.21 37.54 3.60
C ALA A 635 12.10 38.62 3.63
N GLN A 636 11.18 38.61 2.65
CA GLN A 636 10.06 39.55 2.56
C GLN A 636 8.83 39.11 3.36
N THR A 637 8.76 37.83 3.74
CA THR A 637 7.62 37.31 4.50
C THR A 637 7.73 37.83 5.93
N PRO A 638 6.75 38.62 6.44
CA PRO A 638 6.83 39.16 7.79
C PRO A 638 6.86 38.00 8.78
N THR A 639 7.94 37.89 9.55
CA THR A 639 7.94 37.05 10.76
C THR A 639 6.85 37.60 11.67
N SER A 640 5.75 36.87 11.80
CA SER A 640 4.72 37.18 12.79
C SER A 640 5.39 37.22 14.16
N SER A 641 5.61 38.44 14.67
CA SER A 641 5.92 38.64 16.08
C SER A 641 4.76 38.04 16.87
N PRO A 642 5.01 37.21 17.89
CA PRO A 642 3.93 36.80 18.78
C PRO A 642 3.37 38.08 19.39
N SER A 643 2.10 38.37 19.13
CA SER A 643 1.38 39.44 19.80
C SER A 643 1.42 39.11 21.29
N SER A 644 2.21 39.90 22.01
CA SER A 644 2.43 39.90 23.45
C SER A 644 1.15 39.98 24.27
#